data_AF-A0A1V9Z1R8-F1
#
_entry.id   AF-A0A1V9Z1R8-F1
#
_cell.length_a   1.000
_cell.length_b   1.000
_cell.length_c   1.000
_cell.angle_alpha   90.00
_cell.angle_beta   90.00
_cell.angle_gamma   90.00
#
_symmetry.space_group_name_H-M   'P 1'
#
loop_
_entity.id
_entity.type
_entity.pdbx_description
1 polymer ?
#
loop_
_entity_poly.entity_id
_entity_poly.type
_entity_poly.pdbx_seq_one_letter_code
_entity_poly.pdbx_strand_id
1 'polypeptide(L)'
;MKTVQLSALAFLSTALGADVSVCTSTAFAMAPSVPLSSSLSLRSLVVGSNACFEVTASVPSAKWVAIGFASSGKMVNSPATNAVVYQTPSTSVQLYKLGDYDSSGITREQDQSSIAVASSSFVNGQAKFTFQRTLAAKSTSDIALAENVATNVIWAYGESAWPAIHSSRGASRVVLSASTAPATVLAAASTVVTTYTTVIVAAAFVLMLILGLFATHAGELHFINQVTLLAPPKFQVAILQTLADFKIGEAIVAAVYIATLVVVGVSIQHQFDGATANRMTSLITGHFTMVNLMLLLLPVARGKHWEVVFGISHERILKFHRALGRLCVVFAIIHLIVNAVKINVTIKEAYGTQEVIPLYGFLAFLAFASMGLIAIDPIRRRFYEVFYYYHRVMAVVGIVFAMLHSKTVVYGMIFPLVIYGLSAIYRLRAFFNAYKANFEIQGEDNINFILPSTAQTKHWAKTMNPCSFFWVCVPSVSKLEWHPFSAIVNPEQDTIGFCMKAKTKGSFTDKLIQAARASDGSELTLLVDGPYGNPSVDIAKYDHIVLICGGIGVTPMLSLMNETRDKADGTRQKKIEMHWVVRDPKDLLKADRLMYPLPHHVQCKFYASTSSAPSAVLSASGEHVQYSSGKPIMEEIINNERFLGQKACVLACGPPGLVLEAQRHANIVGLDFHKEVFLF
;
A
#
# COMPACT_ATOMS: atom_id res chain seq x y z
N MET A 1 3.60 57.81 52.81
CA MET A 1 5.02 57.47 53.05
C MET A 1 5.42 56.44 52.00
N LYS A 2 5.85 56.84 50.80
CA LYS A 2 7.22 57.21 50.42
C LYS A 2 8.27 56.15 50.82
N THR A 3 8.74 55.44 49.78
CA THR A 3 10.14 54.98 49.55
C THR A 3 10.81 54.08 50.59
N VAL A 4 10.66 52.76 50.44
CA VAL A 4 11.70 51.75 50.79
C VAL A 4 11.60 50.56 49.82
N GLN A 5 12.00 50.71 48.55
CA GLN A 5 12.24 49.55 47.66
C GLN A 5 13.11 49.88 46.44
N LEU A 6 14.08 50.79 46.58
CA LEU A 6 14.92 51.26 45.47
C LEU A 6 16.43 51.26 45.78
N SER A 7 16.87 50.54 46.80
CA SER A 7 18.28 50.52 47.23
C SER A 7 19.07 49.25 46.89
N ALA A 8 18.46 48.22 46.30
CA ALA A 8 19.18 47.01 45.86
C ALA A 8 19.57 47.06 44.36
N LEU A 9 18.80 47.74 43.50
CA LEU A 9 19.13 47.88 42.07
C LEU A 9 20.26 48.88 41.80
N ALA A 10 20.50 49.83 42.70
CA ALA A 10 21.48 50.91 42.49
C ALA A 10 22.93 50.51 42.86
N PHE A 11 23.14 49.44 43.64
CA PHE A 11 24.48 49.05 44.10
C PHE A 11 25.24 48.11 43.15
N LEU A 12 24.58 47.53 42.13
CA LEU A 12 25.29 46.83 41.05
C LEU A 12 25.54 47.71 39.81
N SER A 13 24.81 48.81 39.63
CA SER A 13 24.98 49.69 38.47
C SER A 13 26.15 50.67 38.58
N THR A 14 26.72 50.87 39.78
CA THR A 14 27.81 51.85 40.00
C THR A 14 29.20 51.24 40.20
N ALA A 15 29.36 49.93 40.02
CA ALA A 15 30.67 49.25 40.09
C ALA A 15 31.14 48.67 38.74
N LEU A 16 30.35 48.78 37.68
CA LEU A 16 30.71 48.35 36.33
C LEU A 16 30.85 49.60 35.47
N GLY A 17 32.09 50.10 35.36
CA GLY A 17 32.46 50.98 34.26
C GLY A 17 32.05 50.33 32.94
N ALA A 18 31.67 51.16 31.97
CA ALA A 18 31.41 50.74 30.61
C ALA A 18 32.56 49.82 30.12
N ASP A 19 32.20 48.69 29.50
CA ASP A 19 33.05 47.65 28.89
C ASP A 19 33.44 46.39 29.69
N VAL A 20 32.85 46.13 30.87
CA VAL A 20 33.04 44.81 31.52
C VAL A 20 32.01 43.79 31.01
N SER A 21 32.50 42.70 30.41
CA SER A 21 31.66 41.57 29.95
C SER A 21 30.86 40.95 31.10
N VAL A 22 29.57 40.68 30.88
CA VAL A 22 28.71 39.98 31.85
C VAL A 22 29.31 38.63 32.22
N CYS A 23 29.97 37.99 31.25
CA CYS A 23 30.62 36.69 31.42
C CYS A 23 31.83 36.69 32.36
N THR A 24 32.43 37.85 32.66
CA THR A 24 33.55 37.96 33.62
C THR A 24 33.10 38.40 35.01
N SER A 25 31.79 38.58 35.23
CA SER A 25 31.25 39.01 36.52
C SER A 25 31.28 37.88 37.56
N THR A 26 31.51 38.24 38.83
CA THR A 26 31.43 37.31 39.96
C THR A 26 30.03 36.70 40.09
N ALA A 27 28.98 37.48 39.77
CA ALA A 27 27.60 37.01 39.73
C ALA A 27 27.39 35.86 38.73
N PHE A 28 28.02 35.92 37.56
CA PHE A 28 27.96 34.83 36.58
C PHE A 28 28.71 33.59 37.06
N ALA A 29 29.89 33.76 37.68
CA ALA A 29 30.65 32.64 38.25
C ALA A 29 29.86 31.90 39.36
N MET A 30 29.04 32.62 40.11
CA MET A 30 28.16 32.08 41.15
C MET A 30 26.81 31.55 40.62
N ALA A 31 26.46 31.82 39.37
CA ALA A 31 25.21 31.34 38.80
C ALA A 31 25.23 29.79 38.70
N PRO A 32 24.16 29.09 39.13
CA PRO A 32 24.12 27.64 39.06
C PRO A 32 23.98 27.15 37.61
N SER A 33 24.50 25.96 37.32
CA SER A 33 24.37 25.30 36.02
C SER A 33 23.17 24.35 36.03
N VAL A 34 22.43 24.29 34.93
CA VAL A 34 21.21 23.50 34.78
C VAL A 34 21.42 22.40 33.74
N PRO A 35 21.06 21.15 34.01
CA PRO A 35 21.22 20.07 33.04
C PRO A 35 20.23 20.22 31.87
N LEU A 36 20.76 20.30 30.64
CA LEU A 36 19.96 20.20 29.41
C LEU A 36 19.71 18.75 29.00
N SER A 37 20.65 17.86 29.35
CA SER A 37 20.61 16.42 29.13
C SER A 37 21.50 15.71 30.16
N SER A 38 21.67 14.39 30.02
CA SER A 38 22.65 13.63 30.83
C SER A 38 24.10 14.05 30.60
N SER A 39 24.40 14.73 29.49
CA SER A 39 25.78 15.01 29.06
C SER A 39 26.06 16.50 28.84
N LEU A 40 25.03 17.35 28.81
CA LEU A 40 25.15 18.80 28.58
C LEU A 40 24.46 19.59 29.71
N SER A 41 25.09 20.67 30.13
CA SER A 41 24.52 21.64 31.06
C SER A 41 24.74 23.08 30.58
N LEU A 42 23.87 23.97 31.03
CA LEU A 42 23.85 25.38 30.68
C LEU A 42 23.82 26.22 31.95
N ARG A 43 24.78 27.14 32.06
CA ARG A 43 24.76 28.23 33.02
C ARG A 43 24.46 29.53 32.27
N SER A 44 23.59 30.37 32.82
CA SER A 44 23.23 31.65 32.20
C SER A 44 22.97 32.74 33.23
N LEU A 45 23.25 34.00 32.87
CA LEU A 45 22.89 35.17 33.66
C LEU A 45 22.48 36.32 32.72
N VAL A 46 21.36 36.97 33.02
CA VAL A 46 20.90 38.17 32.31
C VAL A 46 21.30 39.43 33.09
N VAL A 47 21.93 40.40 32.43
CA VAL A 47 22.26 41.71 33.04
C VAL A 47 21.96 42.81 32.03
N GLY A 48 20.95 43.63 32.32
CA GLY A 48 20.50 44.69 31.41
C GLY A 48 20.02 44.09 30.08
N SER A 49 20.58 44.58 28.96
CA SER A 49 20.25 44.10 27.61
C SER A 49 21.09 42.91 27.13
N ASN A 50 21.98 42.39 27.98
CA ASN A 50 22.92 41.32 27.63
C ASN A 50 22.66 40.07 28.46
N ALA A 51 22.99 38.91 27.90
CA ALA A 51 22.98 37.64 28.59
C ALA A 51 24.29 36.88 28.31
N CYS A 52 24.85 36.29 29.36
CA CYS A 52 25.99 35.39 29.25
C CYS A 52 25.54 33.94 29.35
N PHE A 53 26.18 33.06 28.58
CA PHE A 53 25.91 31.63 28.53
C PHE A 53 27.22 30.85 28.61
N GLU A 54 27.29 29.87 29.50
CA GLU A 54 28.37 28.88 29.60
C GLU A 54 27.77 27.50 29.35
N VAL A 55 28.26 26.83 28.31
CA VAL A 55 27.87 25.47 27.96
C VAL A 55 28.97 24.52 28.39
N THR A 56 28.59 23.50 29.15
CA THR A 56 29.50 22.44 29.58
C THR A 56 28.99 21.10 29.08
N ALA A 57 29.79 20.42 28.26
CA ALA A 57 29.48 19.11 27.69
C ALA A 57 30.53 18.07 28.10
N SER A 58 30.11 17.07 28.87
CA SER A 58 30.95 15.98 29.37
C SER A 58 30.92 14.79 28.40
N VAL A 59 31.46 15.00 27.20
CA VAL A 59 31.52 13.99 26.12
C VAL A 59 32.94 13.90 25.58
N PRO A 60 33.77 12.94 26.05
CA PRO A 60 35.19 12.87 25.68
C PRO A 60 35.45 12.65 24.19
N SER A 61 34.51 12.00 23.49
CA SER A 61 34.57 11.71 22.05
C SER A 61 34.06 12.86 21.17
N ALA A 62 33.45 13.91 21.74
CA ALA A 62 32.82 14.97 20.95
C ALA A 62 33.87 15.77 20.17
N LYS A 63 33.68 15.81 18.85
CA LYS A 63 34.44 16.67 17.93
C LYS A 63 33.83 18.06 17.83
N TRP A 64 32.55 18.18 18.12
CA TRP A 64 31.84 19.45 18.18
C TRP A 64 30.65 19.39 19.14
N VAL A 65 30.29 20.56 19.68
CA VAL A 65 29.13 20.77 20.57
C VAL A 65 28.42 22.03 20.11
N ALA A 66 27.09 21.99 20.00
CA ALA A 66 26.28 23.10 19.52
C ALA A 66 25.11 23.41 20.46
N ILE A 67 24.81 24.70 20.59
CA ILE A 67 23.62 25.21 21.29
C ILE A 67 22.94 26.29 20.44
N GLY A 68 21.61 26.29 20.38
CA GLY A 68 20.82 27.29 19.67
C GLY A 68 19.57 27.68 20.46
N PHE A 69 19.12 28.91 20.28
CA PHE A 69 17.87 29.42 20.86
C PHE A 69 16.81 29.50 19.76
N ALA A 70 15.71 28.78 19.92
CA ALA A 70 14.77 28.51 18.83
C ALA A 70 13.31 28.84 19.17
N SER A 71 12.51 29.10 18.14
CA SER A 71 11.06 29.30 18.27
C SER A 71 10.32 28.01 18.63
N SER A 72 10.88 26.83 18.29
CA SER A 72 10.34 25.51 18.64
C SER A 72 11.44 24.55 19.13
N GLY A 73 11.04 23.36 19.60
CA GLY A 73 11.97 22.29 19.96
C GLY A 73 12.54 21.51 18.76
N LYS A 74 12.22 21.89 17.51
CA LYS A 74 12.77 21.24 16.32
C LYS A 74 14.24 21.66 16.11
N MET A 75 15.08 20.74 15.63
CA MET A 75 16.48 21.05 15.28
C MET A 75 16.61 22.05 14.12
N VAL A 76 15.67 22.01 13.18
CA VAL A 76 15.57 22.96 12.06
C VAL A 76 14.21 23.64 12.19
N ASN A 77 14.21 24.98 12.17
CA ASN A 77 13.05 25.81 12.42
C ASN A 77 12.69 26.63 11.16
N SER A 78 11.46 27.14 11.11
CA SER A 78 11.03 28.14 10.15
C SER A 78 10.48 29.34 10.94
N PRO A 79 11.07 30.54 10.81
CA PRO A 79 12.33 30.84 10.11
C PRO A 79 13.54 30.08 10.72
N ALA A 80 14.59 29.90 9.92
CA ALA A 80 15.79 29.15 10.32
C ALA A 80 16.43 29.74 11.57
N THR A 81 16.93 28.87 12.46
CA THR A 81 17.60 29.28 13.70
C THR A 81 19.10 29.17 13.57
N ASN A 82 19.86 30.08 14.17
CA ASN A 82 21.30 29.96 14.30
C ASN A 82 21.71 29.19 15.58
N ALA A 83 22.88 28.58 15.55
CA ALA A 83 23.46 27.87 16.66
C ALA A 83 24.93 28.26 16.82
N VAL A 84 25.34 28.38 18.08
CA VAL A 84 26.72 28.57 18.48
C VAL A 84 27.36 27.18 18.54
N VAL A 85 28.40 26.99 17.74
CA VAL A 85 29.09 25.71 17.56
C VAL A 85 30.52 25.85 18.07
N TYR A 86 30.85 25.02 19.05
CA TYR A 86 32.19 24.77 19.53
C TYR A 86 32.81 23.59 18.79
N GLN A 87 34.00 23.78 18.22
CA GLN A 87 34.77 22.71 17.59
C GLN A 87 35.96 22.32 18.48
N THR A 88 35.97 21.06 18.93
CA THR A 88 36.99 20.54 19.84
C THR A 88 38.42 20.64 19.30
N PRO A 89 38.72 20.28 18.02
CA PRO A 89 40.09 20.28 17.53
C PRO A 89 40.74 21.67 17.47
N SER A 90 39.95 22.72 17.21
CA SER A 90 40.43 24.09 17.01
C SER A 90 40.11 25.02 18.18
N THR A 91 39.42 24.51 19.20
CA THR A 91 38.79 25.25 20.31
C THR A 91 37.97 26.47 19.87
N SER A 92 37.57 26.50 18.60
CA SER A 92 36.89 27.65 17.99
C SER A 92 35.40 27.62 18.30
N VAL A 93 34.84 28.80 18.58
CA VAL A 93 33.40 29.01 18.79
C VAL A 93 32.90 29.92 17.69
N GLN A 94 31.93 29.47 16.91
CA GLN A 94 31.41 30.20 15.76
C GLN A 94 29.90 30.02 15.61
N LEU A 95 29.26 31.00 14.99
CA LEU A 95 27.82 31.02 14.73
C LEU A 95 27.51 30.44 13.34
N TYR A 96 26.59 29.48 13.31
CA TYR A 96 26.13 28.82 12.08
C TYR A 96 24.61 28.91 11.98
N LYS A 97 24.09 29.10 10.76
CA LYS A 97 22.67 29.02 10.43
C LYS A 97 22.28 27.57 10.19
N LEU A 98 21.23 27.09 10.86
CA LEU A 98 20.66 25.75 10.69
C LEU A 98 19.51 25.80 9.67
N GLY A 99 19.83 25.65 8.39
CA GLY A 99 18.85 25.76 7.30
C GLY A 99 18.21 24.44 6.85
N ASP A 100 18.88 23.30 7.04
CA ASP A 100 18.37 21.97 6.67
C ASP A 100 18.93 20.91 7.63
N TYR A 101 18.39 19.69 7.60
CA TYR A 101 18.88 18.53 8.36
C TYR A 101 20.13 17.89 7.74
N ASP A 102 20.50 18.34 6.54
CA ASP A 102 21.74 17.96 5.89
C ASP A 102 22.85 18.98 6.17
N SER A 103 24.08 18.49 6.23
CA SER A 103 25.31 19.28 6.38
C SER A 103 25.42 20.41 5.35
N SER A 104 24.90 20.22 4.12
CA SER A 104 24.86 21.26 3.09
C SER A 104 23.98 22.47 3.43
N GLY A 105 22.99 22.28 4.32
CA GLY A 105 22.12 23.35 4.80
C GLY A 105 22.67 24.10 6.02
N ILE A 106 23.84 23.71 6.52
CA ILE A 106 24.52 24.35 7.64
C ILE A 106 25.54 25.32 7.07
N THR A 107 25.29 26.62 7.24
CA THR A 107 26.16 27.68 6.68
C THR A 107 26.71 28.54 7.79
N ARG A 108 27.98 28.93 7.70
CA ARG A 108 28.58 29.86 8.66
C ARG A 108 27.95 31.24 8.46
N GLU A 109 27.45 31.84 9.53
CA GLU A 109 26.90 33.21 9.46
C GLU A 109 28.03 34.18 9.06
N GLN A 110 27.76 35.09 8.13
CA GLN A 110 28.76 36.09 7.72
C GLN A 110 29.04 37.07 8.87
N ASP A 111 27.97 37.50 9.55
CA ASP A 111 28.05 38.31 10.75
C ASP A 111 28.17 37.43 12.00
N GLN A 112 29.35 37.47 12.63
CA GLN A 112 29.63 36.78 13.89
C GLN A 112 29.43 37.69 15.12
N SER A 113 29.12 38.98 14.93
CA SER A 113 28.97 39.97 16.01
C SER A 113 27.71 39.79 16.88
N SER A 114 26.87 38.81 16.51
CA SER A 114 25.73 38.36 17.31
C SER A 114 26.16 37.68 18.61
N ILE A 115 27.41 37.18 18.67
CA ILE A 115 28.02 36.61 19.87
C ILE A 115 29.38 37.26 20.15
N ALA A 116 29.73 37.37 21.43
CA ALA A 116 31.06 37.70 21.90
C ALA A 116 31.61 36.55 22.74
N VAL A 117 32.59 35.81 22.20
CA VAL A 117 33.17 34.64 22.86
C VAL A 117 34.08 35.11 24.01
N ALA A 118 33.78 34.66 25.23
CA ALA A 118 34.54 35.03 26.43
C ALA A 118 35.65 34.00 26.75
N SER A 119 35.37 32.71 26.60
CA SER A 119 36.34 31.64 26.82
C SER A 119 35.91 30.36 26.11
N SER A 120 36.88 29.50 25.77
CA SER A 120 36.62 28.16 25.25
C SER A 120 37.76 27.22 25.64
N SER A 121 37.44 25.96 25.93
CA SER A 121 38.42 24.96 26.37
C SER A 121 37.89 23.54 26.17
N PHE A 122 38.82 22.60 26.01
CA PHE A 122 38.55 21.17 26.08
C PHE A 122 39.56 20.53 27.03
N VAL A 123 39.12 20.18 28.24
CA VAL A 123 39.99 19.65 29.30
C VAL A 123 39.34 18.42 29.89
N ASN A 124 40.11 17.34 30.10
CA ASN A 124 39.64 16.09 30.70
C ASN A 124 38.38 15.49 30.05
N GLY A 125 38.27 15.60 28.71
CA GLY A 125 37.11 15.09 27.97
C GLY A 125 35.84 15.93 28.14
N GLN A 126 35.95 17.15 28.65
CA GLN A 126 34.86 18.09 28.80
C GLN A 126 35.08 19.33 27.91
N ALA A 127 34.13 19.58 27.01
CA ALA A 127 34.07 20.82 26.24
C ALA A 127 33.37 21.88 27.07
N LYS A 128 34.02 23.04 27.23
CA LYS A 128 33.47 24.18 27.97
C LYS A 128 33.69 25.46 27.18
N PHE A 129 32.61 26.17 26.86
CA PHE A 129 32.69 27.44 26.14
C PHE A 129 31.67 28.45 26.66
N THR A 130 32.08 29.71 26.69
CA THR A 130 31.34 30.82 27.26
C THR A 130 31.22 31.93 26.23
N PHE A 131 30.02 32.45 26.03
CA PHE A 131 29.76 33.55 25.11
C PHE A 131 28.68 34.48 25.64
N GLN A 132 28.74 35.74 25.24
CA GLN A 132 27.74 36.77 25.51
C GLN A 132 26.95 37.06 24.24
N ARG A 133 25.65 37.33 24.39
CA ARG A 133 24.79 37.89 23.32
C ARG A 133 23.82 38.92 23.89
N THR A 134 23.28 39.76 23.02
CA THR A 134 22.16 40.66 23.37
C THR A 134 20.86 39.86 23.51
N LEU A 135 19.93 40.37 24.32
CA LEU A 135 18.57 39.83 24.41
C LEU A 135 17.78 40.07 23.13
N ALA A 136 17.96 41.22 22.48
CA ALA A 136 17.38 41.49 21.17
C ALA A 136 18.05 40.64 20.09
N ALA A 137 17.25 40.10 19.17
CA ALA A 137 17.73 39.38 17.99
C ALA A 137 18.51 40.33 17.07
N LYS A 138 19.74 39.96 16.71
CA LYS A 138 20.59 40.76 15.81
C LYS A 138 20.51 40.32 14.35
N SER A 139 20.01 39.11 14.08
CA SER A 139 19.87 38.59 12.72
C SER A 139 18.50 37.94 12.52
N THR A 140 18.13 37.72 11.26
CA THR A 140 16.88 37.03 10.88
C THR A 140 16.87 35.55 11.25
N SER A 141 18.06 34.99 11.54
CA SER A 141 18.21 33.62 12.04
C SER A 141 18.24 33.54 13.57
N ASP A 142 18.19 34.67 14.29
CA ASP A 142 18.20 34.74 15.75
C ASP A 142 16.79 35.01 16.28
N ILE A 143 16.54 34.64 17.54
CA ILE A 143 15.29 34.93 18.25
C ILE A 143 15.54 35.90 19.40
N ALA A 144 14.57 36.77 19.67
CA ALA A 144 14.63 37.64 20.83
C ALA A 144 14.43 36.82 22.12
N LEU A 145 15.25 37.11 23.13
CA LEU A 145 15.17 36.55 24.47
C LEU A 145 14.55 37.57 25.41
N ALA A 146 13.92 37.09 26.47
CA ALA A 146 13.38 37.93 27.53
C ALA A 146 13.66 37.30 28.91
N GLU A 147 13.85 38.16 29.90
CA GLU A 147 14.01 37.75 31.29
C GLU A 147 12.70 37.14 31.81
N ASN A 148 12.80 36.06 32.59
CA ASN A 148 11.68 35.34 33.20
C ASN A 148 10.67 34.78 32.18
N VAL A 149 11.08 34.63 30.91
CA VAL A 149 10.29 34.00 29.84
C VAL A 149 10.95 32.70 29.40
N ALA A 150 10.14 31.64 29.28
CA ALA A 150 10.59 30.34 28.83
C ALA A 150 11.02 30.35 27.36
N THR A 151 12.28 30.01 27.09
CA THR A 151 12.87 29.95 25.76
C THR A 151 13.21 28.50 25.39
N ASN A 152 13.02 28.09 24.13
CA ASN A 152 13.52 26.78 23.68
C ASN A 152 15.02 26.86 23.41
N VAL A 153 15.74 25.93 24.03
CA VAL A 153 17.16 25.71 23.81
C VAL A 153 17.31 24.36 23.11
N ILE A 154 17.77 24.40 21.86
CA ILE A 154 18.16 23.21 21.11
C ILE A 154 19.64 22.96 21.30
N TRP A 155 20.03 21.70 21.41
CA TRP A 155 21.42 21.30 21.61
C TRP A 155 21.73 20.03 20.84
N ALA A 156 23.01 19.89 20.46
CA ALA A 156 23.52 18.70 19.79
C ALA A 156 25.03 18.56 19.98
N TYR A 157 25.54 17.35 19.85
CA TYR A 157 26.97 17.09 19.73
C TYR A 157 27.23 15.97 18.73
N GLY A 158 28.44 15.89 18.19
CA GLY A 158 28.84 14.83 17.27
C GLY A 158 30.28 14.40 17.44
N GLU A 159 30.52 13.12 17.14
CA GLU A 159 31.84 12.48 17.20
C GLU A 159 32.57 12.49 15.84
N SER A 160 31.88 12.97 14.80
CA SER A 160 32.45 13.20 13.46
C SER A 160 32.85 14.67 13.27
N ALA A 161 33.75 14.95 12.33
CA ALA A 161 34.20 16.32 12.05
C ALA A 161 33.02 17.22 11.62
N TRP A 162 32.98 18.45 12.13
CA TRP A 162 31.94 19.42 11.78
C TRP A 162 32.14 19.96 10.35
N PRO A 163 31.06 20.22 9.57
CA PRO A 163 29.66 19.91 9.85
C PRO A 163 29.33 18.43 9.60
N ALA A 164 28.66 17.79 10.57
CA ALA A 164 28.20 16.41 10.46
C ALA A 164 26.88 16.22 11.20
N ILE A 165 26.22 15.09 10.96
CA ILE A 165 25.04 14.68 11.73
C ILE A 165 25.45 14.47 13.19
N HIS A 166 24.60 14.94 14.11
CA HIS A 166 24.81 14.78 15.54
C HIS A 166 24.76 13.31 15.96
N SER A 167 25.63 12.93 16.90
CA SER A 167 25.54 11.65 17.62
C SER A 167 24.39 11.66 18.61
N SER A 168 24.09 12.82 19.21
CA SER A 168 22.93 13.03 20.06
C SER A 168 22.44 14.48 19.98
N ARG A 169 21.14 14.66 20.22
CA ARG A 169 20.44 15.93 20.13
C ARG A 169 19.29 15.99 21.12
N GLY A 170 18.84 17.20 21.44
CA GLY A 170 17.61 17.39 22.20
C GLY A 170 17.20 18.85 22.28
N ALA A 171 16.03 19.08 22.85
CA ALA A 171 15.52 20.42 23.10
C ALA A 171 14.96 20.51 24.52
N SER A 172 15.18 21.64 25.17
CA SER A 172 14.72 21.92 26.53
C SER A 172 14.16 23.33 26.62
N ARG A 173 13.10 23.54 27.42
CA ARG A 173 12.59 24.88 27.71
C ARG A 173 13.27 25.43 28.97
N VAL A 174 13.97 26.54 28.83
CA VAL A 174 14.75 27.18 29.91
C VAL A 174 14.22 28.58 30.19
N VAL A 175 14.05 28.93 31.47
CA VAL A 175 13.76 30.31 31.91
C VAL A 175 15.07 30.99 32.29
N LEU A 176 15.35 32.13 31.66
CA LEU A 176 16.54 32.96 31.94
C LEU A 176 16.21 33.99 33.03
N SER A 177 17.11 34.25 33.98
CA SER A 177 16.88 35.20 35.08
C SER A 177 18.06 36.17 35.24
N ALA A 178 17.78 37.38 35.73
CA ALA A 178 18.79 38.34 36.14
C ALA A 178 19.19 38.21 37.62
N SER A 179 18.41 37.46 38.41
CA SER A 179 18.81 37.11 39.77
C SER A 179 19.87 36.01 39.74
N THR A 180 20.71 35.93 40.78
CA THR A 180 21.58 34.76 41.01
C THR A 180 20.80 33.46 41.25
N ALA A 181 19.47 33.49 41.19
CA ALA A 181 18.64 32.30 41.21
C ALA A 181 18.84 31.48 39.93
N PRO A 182 18.68 30.15 40.00
CA PRO A 182 18.93 29.30 38.87
C PRO A 182 18.04 29.62 37.68
N ALA A 183 18.62 29.57 36.48
CA ALA A 183 17.82 29.22 35.31
C ALA A 183 17.10 27.89 35.61
N THR A 184 15.86 27.73 35.15
CA THR A 184 15.08 26.52 35.41
C THR A 184 14.73 25.84 34.09
N VAL A 185 14.97 24.52 34.01
CA VAL A 185 14.48 23.70 32.91
C VAL A 185 13.04 23.30 33.24
N LEU A 186 12.10 23.77 32.44
CA LEU A 186 10.66 23.52 32.65
C LEU A 186 10.24 22.16 32.12
N ALA A 187 10.74 21.76 30.95
CA ALA A 187 10.45 20.48 30.31
C ALA A 187 11.40 20.20 29.14
N ALA A 188 11.62 18.91 28.84
CA ALA A 188 12.22 18.49 27.57
C ALA A 188 11.17 18.59 26.45
N ALA A 189 11.54 19.19 25.32
CA ALA A 189 10.70 19.27 24.13
C ALA A 189 11.08 18.18 23.12
N SER A 190 10.09 17.49 22.56
CA SER A 190 10.33 16.51 21.51
C SER A 190 10.81 17.19 20.22
N THR A 191 11.89 16.66 19.64
CA THR A 191 12.38 17.07 18.32
C THR A 191 11.71 16.30 17.18
N VAL A 192 10.86 15.31 17.51
CA VAL A 192 10.16 14.43 16.56
C VAL A 192 8.82 15.04 16.18
N VAL A 193 8.51 15.06 14.89
CA VAL A 193 7.22 15.54 14.36
C VAL A 193 6.31 14.34 14.11
N THR A 194 5.13 14.31 14.71
CA THR A 194 4.13 13.29 14.39
C THR A 194 3.26 13.77 13.23
N THR A 195 3.22 13.05 12.11
CA THR A 195 2.45 13.44 10.93
C THR A 195 1.01 12.93 10.97
N TYR A 196 0.10 13.64 10.30
CA TYR A 196 -1.33 13.27 10.28
C TYR A 196 -1.66 12.20 9.23
N THR A 197 -0.69 11.76 8.43
CA THR A 197 -0.86 10.84 7.31
C THR A 197 -1.65 9.59 7.67
N THR A 198 -1.30 8.94 8.79
CA THR A 198 -1.99 7.71 9.21
C THR A 198 -3.47 7.92 9.46
N VAL A 199 -3.82 9.03 10.12
CA VAL A 199 -5.22 9.37 10.45
C VAL A 199 -5.99 9.77 9.20
N ILE A 200 -5.38 10.55 8.30
CA ILE A 200 -5.98 10.95 7.02
C ILE A 200 -6.31 9.71 6.17
N VAL A 201 -5.38 8.77 6.04
CA VAL A 201 -5.60 7.53 5.26
C VAL A 201 -6.64 6.63 5.91
N ALA A 202 -6.64 6.51 7.25
CA ALA A 202 -7.66 5.73 7.95
C ALA A 202 -9.07 6.33 7.75
N ALA A 203 -9.21 7.66 7.85
CA ALA A 203 -10.46 8.37 7.60
C ALA A 203 -10.93 8.20 6.14
N ALA A 204 -10.01 8.33 5.18
CA ALA A 204 -10.30 8.11 3.77
C ALA A 204 -10.73 6.66 3.48
N PHE A 205 -10.09 5.68 4.12
CA PHE A 205 -10.51 4.27 3.99
C PHE A 205 -11.90 4.05 4.57
N VAL A 206 -12.21 4.60 5.75
CA VAL A 206 -13.56 4.54 6.33
C VAL A 206 -14.59 5.19 5.41
N LEU A 207 -14.27 6.33 4.80
CA LEU A 207 -15.12 6.97 3.80
C LEU A 207 -15.36 6.06 2.59
N MET A 208 -14.32 5.40 2.06
CA MET A 208 -14.47 4.42 0.98
C MET A 208 -15.40 3.27 1.38
N LEU A 209 -15.29 2.75 2.61
CA LEU A 209 -16.17 1.68 3.11
C LEU A 209 -17.63 2.14 3.21
N ILE A 210 -17.88 3.35 3.72
CA ILE A 210 -19.24 3.92 3.85
C ILE A 210 -19.85 4.12 2.46
N LEU A 211 -19.11 4.73 1.53
CA LEU A 211 -19.57 4.93 0.15
C LEU A 211 -19.84 3.60 -0.55
N GLY A 212 -18.98 2.60 -0.33
CA GLY A 212 -19.18 1.25 -0.84
C GLY A 212 -20.48 0.63 -0.33
N LEU A 213 -20.67 0.61 0.99
CA LEU A 213 -21.86 0.02 1.62
C LEU A 213 -23.14 0.71 1.13
N PHE A 214 -23.10 2.04 1.02
CA PHE A 214 -24.21 2.81 0.50
C PHE A 214 -24.50 2.48 -0.97
N ALA A 215 -23.49 2.47 -1.84
CA ALA A 215 -23.66 2.12 -3.26
C ALA A 215 -24.13 0.67 -3.47
N THR A 216 -23.74 -0.24 -2.57
CA THR A 216 -24.06 -1.67 -2.68
C THR A 216 -25.47 -1.98 -2.18
N HIS A 217 -25.90 -1.36 -1.08
CA HIS A 217 -27.14 -1.70 -0.39
C HIS A 217 -28.27 -0.67 -0.54
N ALA A 218 -27.99 0.58 -0.97
CA ALA A 218 -29.03 1.55 -1.27
C ALA A 218 -29.57 1.31 -2.70
N GLY A 219 -30.79 0.78 -2.81
CA GLY A 219 -31.34 0.21 -4.05
C GLY A 219 -31.29 1.14 -5.28
N GLU A 220 -31.44 2.45 -5.11
CA GLU A 220 -31.40 3.42 -6.21
C GLU A 220 -29.99 3.65 -6.79
N LEU A 221 -28.93 3.34 -6.04
CA LEU A 221 -27.54 3.61 -6.43
C LEU A 221 -26.81 2.40 -7.00
N HIS A 222 -27.48 1.26 -7.13
CA HIS A 222 -26.86 0.02 -7.61
C HIS A 222 -26.28 0.16 -9.04
N PHE A 223 -26.80 1.08 -9.86
CA PHE A 223 -26.28 1.38 -11.20
C PHE A 223 -24.82 1.85 -11.17
N ILE A 224 -24.36 2.49 -10.08
CA ILE A 224 -22.99 2.99 -9.91
C ILE A 224 -21.97 1.85 -10.02
N ASN A 225 -22.34 0.64 -9.59
CA ASN A 225 -21.49 -0.55 -9.63
C ASN A 225 -21.59 -1.30 -10.97
N GLN A 226 -22.58 -0.97 -11.81
CA GLN A 226 -22.89 -1.69 -13.04
C GLN A 226 -22.50 -0.92 -14.32
N VAL A 227 -22.52 0.41 -14.30
CA VAL A 227 -22.21 1.24 -15.48
C VAL A 227 -20.69 1.44 -15.63
N THR A 228 -20.18 1.21 -16.85
CA THR A 228 -18.78 1.48 -17.23
C THR A 228 -18.55 2.95 -17.54
N LEU A 229 -17.35 3.46 -17.22
CA LEU A 229 -16.97 4.86 -17.40
C LEU A 229 -16.78 5.22 -18.88
N LEU A 230 -16.21 4.32 -19.67
CA LEU A 230 -15.93 4.53 -21.10
C LEU A 230 -16.42 3.35 -21.92
N ALA A 231 -16.72 3.61 -23.19
CA ALA A 231 -17.00 2.58 -24.17
C ALA A 231 -15.76 1.71 -24.46
N PRO A 232 -15.92 0.42 -24.77
CA PRO A 232 -14.80 -0.45 -25.14
C PRO A 232 -14.11 0.05 -26.42
N PRO A 233 -12.77 -0.02 -26.49
CA PRO A 233 -12.04 0.48 -27.65
C PRO A 233 -12.25 -0.41 -28.88
N LYS A 234 -12.20 0.17 -30.08
CA LYS A 234 -12.29 -0.58 -31.35
C LYS A 234 -11.15 -1.58 -31.56
N PHE A 235 -9.97 -1.25 -31.03
CA PHE A 235 -8.75 -2.05 -31.11
C PHE A 235 -8.21 -2.32 -29.71
N GLN A 236 -7.47 -3.41 -29.55
CA GLN A 236 -6.92 -3.81 -28.26
C GLN A 236 -5.79 -2.87 -27.82
N VAL A 237 -6.14 -1.81 -27.08
CA VAL A 237 -5.21 -0.86 -26.48
C VAL A 237 -5.29 -1.00 -24.96
N ALA A 238 -4.20 -1.43 -24.31
CA ALA A 238 -4.21 -1.86 -22.92
C ALA A 238 -4.72 -0.79 -21.92
N ILE A 239 -4.31 0.46 -22.09
CA ILE A 239 -4.73 1.57 -21.21
C ILE A 239 -6.21 1.89 -21.42
N LEU A 240 -6.64 2.03 -22.67
CA LEU A 240 -8.05 2.29 -23.00
C LEU A 240 -8.96 1.17 -22.53
N GLN A 241 -8.53 -0.09 -22.67
CA GLN A 241 -9.27 -1.24 -22.14
C GLN A 241 -9.41 -1.17 -20.62
N THR A 242 -8.35 -0.78 -19.90
CA THR A 242 -8.39 -0.65 -18.44
C THR A 242 -9.39 0.41 -17.99
N LEU A 243 -9.48 1.52 -18.73
CA LEU A 243 -10.44 2.59 -18.46
C LEU A 243 -11.87 2.20 -18.84
N ALA A 244 -12.06 1.46 -19.95
CA ALA A 244 -13.36 0.92 -20.35
C ALA A 244 -13.91 -0.11 -19.37
N ASP A 245 -13.03 -0.90 -18.74
CA ASP A 245 -13.42 -1.89 -17.71
C ASP A 245 -13.69 -1.23 -16.33
N PHE A 246 -13.49 0.08 -16.18
CA PHE A 246 -13.70 0.84 -14.95
C PHE A 246 -15.17 1.22 -14.76
N LYS A 247 -15.73 0.96 -13.58
CA LYS A 247 -17.11 1.34 -13.22
C LYS A 247 -17.15 2.69 -12.53
N ILE A 248 -18.33 3.32 -12.47
CA ILE A 248 -18.51 4.61 -11.80
C ILE A 248 -18.11 4.52 -10.31
N GLY A 249 -18.52 3.48 -9.59
CA GLY A 249 -18.16 3.30 -8.18
C GLY A 249 -16.65 3.18 -7.96
N GLU A 250 -15.97 2.51 -8.89
CA GLU A 250 -14.51 2.38 -8.88
C GLU A 250 -13.83 3.73 -9.16
N ALA A 251 -14.43 4.58 -10.01
CA ALA A 251 -14.01 5.96 -10.24
C ALA A 251 -14.15 6.84 -9.00
N ILE A 252 -15.23 6.68 -8.23
CA ILE A 252 -15.42 7.39 -6.97
C ILE A 252 -14.33 6.98 -5.95
N VAL A 253 -14.05 5.69 -5.81
CA VAL A 253 -12.97 5.19 -4.93
C VAL A 253 -11.61 5.75 -5.37
N ALA A 254 -11.33 5.77 -6.67
CA ALA A 254 -10.11 6.37 -7.21
C ALA A 254 -10.03 7.89 -6.94
N ALA A 255 -11.15 8.61 -7.04
CA ALA A 255 -11.21 10.03 -6.73
C ALA A 255 -10.94 10.31 -5.24
N VAL A 256 -11.51 9.51 -4.32
CA VAL A 256 -11.21 9.60 -2.88
C VAL A 256 -9.73 9.33 -2.61
N TYR A 257 -9.12 8.35 -3.28
CA TYR A 257 -7.69 8.09 -3.19
C TYR A 257 -6.85 9.29 -3.66
N ILE A 258 -7.17 9.89 -4.80
CA ILE A 258 -6.46 11.08 -5.30
C ILE A 258 -6.61 12.26 -4.33
N ALA A 259 -7.83 12.50 -3.83
CA ALA A 259 -8.08 13.53 -2.82
C ALA A 259 -7.26 13.27 -1.54
N THR A 260 -7.11 12.00 -1.13
CA THR A 260 -6.27 11.61 0.01
C THR A 260 -4.81 12.00 -0.21
N LEU A 261 -4.25 11.74 -1.39
CA LEU A 261 -2.89 12.17 -1.73
C LEU A 261 -2.75 13.69 -1.67
N VAL A 262 -3.72 14.44 -2.18
CA VAL A 262 -3.71 15.92 -2.12
C VAL A 262 -3.73 16.40 -0.67
N VAL A 263 -4.65 15.89 0.15
CA VAL A 263 -4.76 16.26 1.57
C VAL A 263 -3.50 15.90 2.36
N VAL A 264 -2.91 14.72 2.11
CA VAL A 264 -1.61 14.35 2.72
C VAL A 264 -0.51 15.31 2.27
N GLY A 265 -0.43 15.64 0.98
CA GLY A 265 0.55 16.59 0.46
C GLY A 265 0.45 17.97 1.13
N VAL A 266 -0.75 18.52 1.21
CA VAL A 266 -1.03 19.82 1.88
C VAL A 266 -0.74 19.73 3.39
N SER A 267 -1.13 18.63 4.05
CA SER A 267 -0.83 18.41 5.46
C SER A 267 0.68 18.41 5.72
N ILE A 268 1.46 17.72 4.89
CA ILE A 268 2.92 17.69 5.03
C ILE A 268 3.53 19.08 4.77
N GLN A 269 3.03 19.83 3.78
CA GLN A 269 3.46 21.20 3.56
C GLN A 269 3.26 22.09 4.79
N HIS A 270 2.10 21.99 5.42
CA HIS A 270 1.79 22.74 6.64
C HIS A 270 2.61 22.27 7.85
N GLN A 271 2.81 20.96 8.03
CA GLN A 271 3.55 20.42 9.19
C GLN A 271 5.07 20.69 9.13
N PHE A 272 5.59 20.88 7.92
CA PHE A 272 7.00 21.17 7.63
C PHE A 272 7.16 22.50 6.90
N ASP A 273 6.43 23.52 7.36
CA ASP A 273 6.56 24.88 6.85
C ASP A 273 8.02 25.37 6.90
N GLY A 274 8.46 26.05 5.85
CA GLY A 274 9.84 26.50 5.64
C GLY A 274 10.86 25.44 5.21
N ALA A 275 10.46 24.18 4.99
CA ALA A 275 11.35 23.19 4.40
C ALA A 275 11.75 23.58 2.96
N THR A 276 13.01 23.34 2.59
CA THR A 276 13.48 23.55 1.21
C THR A 276 12.66 22.74 0.20
N ALA A 277 12.57 23.18 -1.06
CA ALA A 277 11.77 22.48 -2.09
C ALA A 277 12.16 21.00 -2.24
N ASN A 278 13.45 20.68 -2.19
CA ASN A 278 13.94 19.30 -2.25
C ASN A 278 13.54 18.48 -1.00
N ARG A 279 13.63 19.09 0.19
CA ARG A 279 13.20 18.42 1.42
C ARG A 279 11.69 18.18 1.44
N MET A 280 10.91 19.17 1.01
CA MET A 280 9.46 19.05 0.88
C MET A 280 9.08 17.92 -0.09
N THR A 281 9.75 17.84 -1.24
CA THR A 281 9.55 16.76 -2.22
C THR A 281 9.88 15.39 -1.64
N SER A 282 11.00 15.28 -0.90
CA SER A 282 11.38 14.05 -0.19
C SER A 282 10.31 13.63 0.84
N LEU A 283 9.81 14.57 1.65
CA LEU A 283 8.77 14.30 2.64
C LEU A 283 7.45 13.86 2.00
N ILE A 284 6.97 14.58 0.99
CA ILE A 284 5.71 14.26 0.30
C ILE A 284 5.79 12.90 -0.38
N THR A 285 6.87 12.63 -1.11
CA THR A 285 7.02 11.35 -1.84
C THR A 285 7.21 10.16 -0.89
N GLY A 286 7.88 10.35 0.25
CA GLY A 286 7.97 9.34 1.30
C GLY A 286 6.60 9.02 1.91
N HIS A 287 5.79 10.04 2.20
CA HIS A 287 4.44 9.85 2.70
C HIS A 287 3.50 9.28 1.63
N PHE A 288 3.64 9.64 0.35
CA PHE A 288 2.87 9.00 -0.72
C PHE A 288 3.23 7.54 -0.88
N THR A 289 4.51 7.17 -0.75
CA THR A 289 4.94 5.77 -0.68
C THR A 289 4.26 5.04 0.47
N MET A 290 4.22 5.66 1.65
CA MET A 290 3.53 5.14 2.83
C MET A 290 2.02 4.96 2.60
N VAL A 291 1.31 5.97 2.05
CA VAL A 291 -0.12 5.86 1.72
C VAL A 291 -0.38 4.67 0.80
N ASN A 292 0.43 4.52 -0.26
CA ASN A 292 0.30 3.41 -1.19
C ASN A 292 0.53 2.07 -0.49
N LEU A 293 1.59 1.95 0.32
CA LEU A 293 1.90 0.74 1.06
C LEU A 293 0.79 0.34 2.05
N MET A 294 0.21 1.32 2.75
CA MET A 294 -0.90 1.10 3.68
C MET A 294 -2.13 0.52 2.97
N LEU A 295 -2.50 1.08 1.82
CA LEU A 295 -3.64 0.61 1.04
C LEU A 295 -3.33 -0.65 0.22
N LEU A 296 -2.06 -0.96 -0.03
CA LEU A 296 -1.62 -2.03 -0.94
C LEU A 296 -2.04 -3.44 -0.48
N LEU A 297 -2.04 -3.69 0.84
CA LEU A 297 -2.35 -5.00 1.42
C LEU A 297 -3.84 -5.29 1.48
N LEU A 298 -4.68 -4.25 1.49
CA LEU A 298 -6.11 -4.39 1.69
C LEU A 298 -6.74 -5.21 0.54
N PRO A 299 -6.56 -4.89 -0.75
CA PRO A 299 -7.18 -5.66 -1.83
C PRO A 299 -6.73 -7.13 -1.92
N VAL A 300 -5.65 -7.52 -1.22
CA VAL A 300 -5.13 -8.91 -1.19
C VAL A 300 -5.79 -9.73 -0.07
N ALA A 301 -6.48 -9.08 0.87
CA ALA A 301 -7.29 -9.77 1.86
C ALA A 301 -8.42 -10.53 1.16
N ARG A 302 -8.30 -11.85 1.07
CA ARG A 302 -9.32 -12.72 0.46
C ARG A 302 -10.52 -12.89 1.40
N GLY A 303 -11.72 -12.87 0.83
CA GLY A 303 -12.98 -13.12 1.54
C GLY A 303 -14.17 -12.42 0.90
N LYS A 304 -15.38 -12.74 1.38
CA LYS A 304 -16.64 -12.15 0.92
C LYS A 304 -16.84 -10.69 1.37
N HIS A 305 -15.96 -10.16 2.21
CA HIS A 305 -16.10 -8.79 2.74
C HIS A 305 -16.07 -7.73 1.63
N TRP A 306 -15.34 -7.93 0.53
CA TRP A 306 -15.39 -7.01 -0.61
C TRP A 306 -16.72 -7.06 -1.37
N GLU A 307 -17.35 -8.23 -1.44
CA GLU A 307 -18.68 -8.37 -2.05
C GLU A 307 -19.73 -7.70 -1.18
N VAL A 308 -19.63 -7.83 0.15
CA VAL A 308 -20.53 -7.15 1.10
C VAL A 308 -20.34 -5.63 1.04
N VAL A 309 -19.10 -5.15 1.09
CA VAL A 309 -18.83 -3.71 1.16
C VAL A 309 -19.02 -3.02 -0.18
N PHE A 310 -18.50 -3.56 -1.27
CA PHE A 310 -18.43 -2.86 -2.57
C PHE A 310 -19.27 -3.54 -3.66
N GLY A 311 -19.92 -4.68 -3.39
CA GLY A 311 -20.65 -5.42 -4.42
C GLY A 311 -19.75 -6.01 -5.50
N ILE A 312 -18.43 -6.07 -5.27
CA ILE A 312 -17.45 -6.59 -6.23
C ILE A 312 -16.71 -7.80 -5.68
N SER A 313 -16.39 -8.74 -6.58
CA SER A 313 -15.59 -9.91 -6.24
C SER A 313 -14.13 -9.54 -5.93
N HIS A 314 -13.46 -10.40 -5.15
CA HIS A 314 -12.04 -10.26 -4.83
C HIS A 314 -11.16 -10.12 -6.09
N GLU A 315 -11.40 -10.91 -7.13
CA GLU A 315 -10.59 -10.82 -8.36
C GLU A 315 -10.68 -9.44 -9.04
N ARG A 316 -11.83 -8.78 -8.91
CA ARG A 316 -12.05 -7.44 -9.43
C ARG A 316 -11.27 -6.37 -8.65
N ILE A 317 -11.12 -6.53 -7.33
CA ILE A 317 -10.41 -5.56 -6.49
C ILE A 317 -8.88 -5.61 -6.68
N LEU A 318 -8.32 -6.75 -7.13
CA LEU A 318 -6.88 -6.93 -7.35
C LEU A 318 -6.26 -5.95 -8.37
N LYS A 319 -7.06 -5.31 -9.23
CA LYS A 319 -6.56 -4.24 -10.10
C LYS A 319 -6.04 -3.04 -9.32
N PHE A 320 -6.63 -2.74 -8.15
CA PHE A 320 -6.16 -1.69 -7.26
C PHE A 320 -4.83 -2.05 -6.61
N HIS A 321 -4.63 -3.31 -6.19
CA HIS A 321 -3.32 -3.77 -5.72
C HIS A 321 -2.22 -3.55 -6.77
N ARG A 322 -2.50 -3.90 -8.04
CA ARG A 322 -1.55 -3.66 -9.15
C ARG A 322 -1.28 -2.18 -9.38
N ALA A 323 -2.27 -1.31 -9.25
CA ALA A 323 -2.10 0.14 -9.42
C ALA A 323 -1.29 0.73 -8.25
N LEU A 324 -1.71 0.45 -7.01
CA LEU A 324 -1.04 0.90 -5.79
C LEU A 324 0.40 0.40 -5.71
N GLY A 325 0.68 -0.84 -6.12
CA GLY A 325 2.04 -1.40 -6.10
C GLY A 325 2.96 -0.66 -7.07
N ARG A 326 2.48 -0.34 -8.27
CA ARG A 326 3.22 0.47 -9.26
C ARG A 326 3.48 1.87 -8.73
N LEU A 327 2.46 2.53 -8.17
CA LEU A 327 2.60 3.88 -7.59
C LEU A 327 3.54 3.89 -6.38
N CYS A 328 3.47 2.87 -5.51
CA CYS A 328 4.38 2.70 -4.38
C CYS A 328 5.84 2.66 -4.85
N VAL A 329 6.16 1.86 -5.87
CA VAL A 329 7.51 1.78 -6.43
C VAL A 329 7.92 3.12 -7.06
N VAL A 330 7.04 3.76 -7.83
CA VAL A 330 7.34 5.08 -8.45
C VAL A 330 7.66 6.14 -7.40
N PHE A 331 6.81 6.29 -6.38
CA PHE A 331 7.09 7.27 -5.31
C PHE A 331 8.31 6.89 -4.49
N ALA A 332 8.59 5.60 -4.27
CA ALA A 332 9.80 5.15 -3.60
C ALA A 332 11.07 5.46 -4.41
N ILE A 333 11.03 5.32 -5.75
CA ILE A 333 12.13 5.73 -6.64
C ILE A 333 12.39 7.23 -6.50
N ILE A 334 11.34 8.07 -6.60
CA ILE A 334 11.48 9.52 -6.48
C ILE A 334 12.02 9.89 -5.09
N HIS A 335 11.46 9.30 -4.04
CA HIS A 335 11.93 9.49 -2.67
C HIS A 335 13.42 9.12 -2.52
N LEU A 336 13.84 7.97 -3.06
CA LEU A 336 15.24 7.56 -3.03
C LEU A 336 16.14 8.54 -3.80
N ILE A 337 15.79 8.91 -5.03
CA ILE A 337 16.61 9.80 -5.87
C ILE A 337 16.81 11.16 -5.19
N VAL A 338 15.74 11.76 -4.67
CA VAL A 338 15.82 13.08 -4.02
C VAL A 338 16.69 13.04 -2.76
N ASN A 339 16.69 11.93 -2.02
CA ASN A 339 17.52 11.80 -0.82
C ASN A 339 18.95 11.34 -1.12
N ALA A 340 19.17 10.47 -2.11
CA ALA A 340 20.48 9.90 -2.43
C ALA A 340 21.49 10.95 -2.94
N VAL A 341 21.01 12.08 -3.46
CA VAL A 341 21.87 13.22 -3.84
C VAL A 341 22.46 13.92 -2.61
N LYS A 342 21.80 13.85 -1.45
CA LYS A 342 22.19 14.59 -0.23
C LYS A 342 22.67 13.71 0.92
N ILE A 343 22.14 12.49 1.00
CA ILE A 343 22.29 11.63 2.17
C ILE A 343 22.88 10.31 1.71
N ASN A 344 23.89 9.83 2.43
CA ASN A 344 24.35 8.46 2.27
C ASN A 344 23.25 7.50 2.75
N VAL A 345 22.68 6.74 1.82
CA VAL A 345 21.57 5.81 2.08
C VAL A 345 21.95 4.63 2.98
N THR A 346 23.22 4.45 3.31
CA THR A 346 23.74 3.37 4.17
C THR A 346 23.90 3.75 5.65
N ILE A 347 23.56 5.00 6.00
CA ILE A 347 23.54 5.51 7.39
C ILE A 347 22.59 4.66 8.25
N LYS A 348 23.05 4.30 9.45
CA LYS A 348 22.32 3.48 10.43
C LYS A 348 21.70 4.32 11.54
N GLU A 349 22.12 5.56 11.66
CA GLU A 349 21.69 6.53 12.65
C GLU A 349 20.36 7.17 12.27
N ALA A 350 19.57 7.54 13.27
CA ALA A 350 18.29 8.21 13.08
C ALA A 350 18.48 9.63 12.54
N TYR A 351 17.88 9.89 11.39
CA TYR A 351 17.99 11.11 10.61
C TYR A 351 16.69 11.93 10.62
N GLY A 352 16.82 13.24 10.81
CA GLY A 352 15.71 14.20 10.70
C GLY A 352 14.62 14.08 11.77
N THR A 353 13.60 14.94 11.64
CA THR A 353 12.41 15.04 12.50
C THR A 353 11.47 13.84 12.46
N GLN A 354 11.68 12.90 11.55
CA GLN A 354 10.94 11.65 11.46
C GLN A 354 11.73 10.47 12.06
N GLU A 355 12.94 10.71 12.55
CA GLU A 355 13.86 9.68 13.05
C GLU A 355 14.04 8.54 12.04
N VAL A 356 14.16 8.87 10.75
CA VAL A 356 14.28 7.86 9.71
C VAL A 356 15.65 7.22 9.74
N ILE A 357 15.76 5.91 9.50
CA ILE A 357 17.04 5.22 9.33
C ILE A 357 17.21 4.91 7.84
N PRO A 358 18.07 5.65 7.10
CA PRO A 358 18.16 5.53 5.64
C PRO A 358 18.46 4.11 5.14
N LEU A 359 19.33 3.36 5.83
CA LEU A 359 19.70 2.00 5.44
C LEU A 359 18.47 1.10 5.28
N TYR A 360 17.55 1.12 6.25
CA TYR A 360 16.36 0.28 6.19
C TYR A 360 15.39 0.73 5.10
N GLY A 361 15.31 2.04 4.82
CA GLY A 361 14.54 2.56 3.69
C GLY A 361 15.09 2.09 2.34
N PHE A 362 16.43 2.06 2.20
CA PHE A 362 17.10 1.57 1.00
C PHE A 362 16.90 0.06 0.80
N LEU A 363 17.02 -0.75 1.87
CA LEU A 363 16.75 -2.19 1.80
C LEU A 363 15.27 -2.49 1.47
N ALA A 364 14.33 -1.72 2.02
CA ALA A 364 12.92 -1.81 1.66
C ALA A 364 12.69 -1.47 0.19
N PHE A 365 13.34 -0.42 -0.31
CA PHE A 365 13.29 -0.05 -1.72
C PHE A 365 13.78 -1.18 -2.63
N LEU A 366 14.95 -1.77 -2.34
CA LEU A 366 15.48 -2.88 -3.14
C LEU A 366 14.50 -4.06 -3.21
N ALA A 367 13.86 -4.38 -2.08
CA ALA A 367 12.83 -5.42 -2.02
C ALA A 367 11.61 -5.08 -2.88
N PHE A 368 11.04 -3.88 -2.75
CA PHE A 368 9.85 -3.50 -3.52
C PHE A 368 10.15 -3.29 -5.01
N ALA A 369 11.32 -2.75 -5.36
CA ALA A 369 11.73 -2.56 -6.74
C ALA A 369 11.94 -3.89 -7.47
N SER A 370 12.60 -4.87 -6.82
CA SER A 370 12.78 -6.20 -7.40
C SER A 370 11.45 -6.94 -7.56
N MET A 371 10.53 -6.80 -6.61
CA MET A 371 9.16 -7.30 -6.73
C MET A 371 8.42 -6.69 -7.92
N GLY A 372 8.53 -5.37 -8.09
CA GLY A 372 7.92 -4.65 -9.22
C GLY A 372 8.44 -5.15 -10.57
N LEU A 373 9.74 -5.43 -10.67
CA LEU A 373 10.38 -5.95 -11.88
C LEU A 373 9.85 -7.35 -12.25
N ILE A 374 9.81 -8.28 -11.30
CA ILE A 374 9.35 -9.66 -11.55
C ILE A 374 7.84 -9.72 -11.78
N ALA A 375 7.08 -8.76 -11.24
CA ALA A 375 5.63 -8.65 -11.43
C ALA A 375 5.20 -8.18 -12.83
N ILE A 376 6.13 -7.77 -13.70
CA ILE A 376 5.85 -7.37 -15.08
C ILE A 376 5.22 -8.53 -15.87
N ASP A 377 4.16 -8.25 -16.61
CA ASP A 377 3.28 -9.25 -17.24
C ASP A 377 4.01 -10.34 -18.05
N PRO A 378 4.93 -10.03 -18.98
CA PRO A 378 5.74 -11.03 -19.68
C PRO A 378 6.51 -11.98 -18.76
N ILE A 379 7.18 -11.44 -17.73
CA ILE A 379 8.02 -12.22 -16.80
C ILE A 379 7.13 -13.11 -15.93
N ARG A 380 6.12 -12.50 -15.30
CA ARG A 380 5.15 -13.21 -14.46
C ARG A 380 4.46 -14.35 -15.18
N ARG A 381 4.04 -14.15 -16.44
CA ARG A 381 3.34 -15.20 -17.22
C ARG A 381 4.26 -16.35 -17.60
N ARG A 382 5.55 -16.08 -17.81
CA ARG A 382 6.53 -17.12 -18.16
C ARG A 382 7.02 -17.91 -16.94
N PHE A 383 7.16 -17.24 -15.80
CA PHE A 383 7.73 -17.80 -14.57
C PHE A 383 6.78 -17.57 -13.38
N TYR A 384 5.54 -18.04 -13.49
CA TYR A 384 4.49 -17.75 -12.51
C TYR A 384 4.85 -18.21 -11.08
N GLU A 385 5.36 -19.44 -10.93
CA GLU A 385 5.74 -19.99 -9.61
C GLU A 385 6.84 -19.14 -8.96
N VAL A 386 7.89 -18.79 -9.72
CA VAL A 386 8.98 -17.91 -9.24
C VAL A 386 8.44 -16.56 -8.82
N PHE A 387 7.62 -15.92 -9.66
CA PHE A 387 6.95 -14.66 -9.33
C PHE A 387 6.17 -14.79 -8.01
N TYR A 388 5.33 -15.81 -7.89
CA TYR A 388 4.43 -15.96 -6.76
C TYR A 388 5.18 -16.10 -5.43
N TYR A 389 6.18 -17.00 -5.36
CA TYR A 389 6.95 -17.21 -4.13
C TYR A 389 7.86 -16.03 -3.81
N TYR A 390 8.57 -15.50 -4.81
CA TYR A 390 9.46 -14.36 -4.63
C TYR A 390 8.68 -13.13 -4.15
N HIS A 391 7.53 -12.84 -4.76
CA HIS A 391 6.71 -11.69 -4.40
C HIS A 391 6.21 -11.79 -2.96
N ARG A 392 5.81 -12.98 -2.48
CA ARG A 392 5.37 -13.17 -1.09
C ARG A 392 6.52 -13.00 -0.09
N VAL A 393 7.68 -13.59 -0.35
CA VAL A 393 8.84 -13.50 0.56
C VAL A 393 9.36 -12.06 0.61
N MET A 394 9.58 -11.44 -0.55
CA MET A 394 10.10 -10.07 -0.62
C MET A 394 9.08 -9.03 -0.13
N ALA A 395 7.77 -9.30 -0.20
CA ALA A 395 6.77 -8.43 0.42
C ALA A 395 6.98 -8.35 1.94
N VAL A 396 7.18 -9.49 2.60
CA VAL A 396 7.45 -9.54 4.05
C VAL A 396 8.76 -8.83 4.37
N VAL A 397 9.83 -9.13 3.63
CA VAL A 397 11.14 -8.48 3.81
C VAL A 397 11.05 -6.96 3.63
N GLY A 398 10.39 -6.49 2.56
CA GLY A 398 10.21 -5.07 2.28
C GLY A 398 9.38 -4.35 3.34
N ILE A 399 8.29 -4.97 3.82
CA ILE A 399 7.46 -4.40 4.90
C ILE A 399 8.25 -4.29 6.20
N VAL A 400 9.00 -5.33 6.58
CA VAL A 400 9.84 -5.31 7.79
C VAL A 400 10.87 -4.18 7.72
N PHE A 401 11.59 -4.05 6.61
CA PHE A 401 12.56 -2.96 6.44
C PHE A 401 11.88 -1.59 6.36
N ALA A 402 10.71 -1.46 5.75
CA ALA A 402 9.96 -0.21 5.75
C ALA A 402 9.52 0.20 7.16
N MET A 403 9.14 -0.75 8.02
CA MET A 403 8.82 -0.49 9.42
C MET A 403 10.07 -0.10 10.24
N LEU A 404 11.22 -0.73 9.99
CA LEU A 404 12.49 -0.33 10.61
C LEU A 404 12.99 1.04 10.12
N HIS A 405 12.54 1.49 8.95
CA HIS A 405 12.90 2.80 8.42
C HIS A 405 12.35 3.96 9.25
N SER A 406 11.14 3.87 9.83
CA SER A 406 10.61 4.93 10.72
C SER A 406 9.42 4.47 11.57
N LYS A 407 9.25 5.08 12.75
CA LYS A 407 8.07 4.89 13.61
C LYS A 407 6.78 5.31 12.92
N THR A 408 6.83 6.33 12.06
CA THR A 408 5.67 6.77 11.26
C THR A 408 5.13 5.62 10.41
N VAL A 409 6.00 4.86 9.75
CA VAL A 409 5.60 3.67 8.97
C VAL A 409 5.07 2.57 9.89
N VAL A 410 5.69 2.32 11.04
CA VAL A 410 5.19 1.34 12.03
C VAL A 410 3.71 1.61 12.35
N TYR A 411 3.38 2.84 12.76
CA TYR A 411 2.00 3.20 13.09
C TYR A 411 1.06 3.12 11.90
N GLY A 412 1.50 3.52 10.71
CA GLY A 412 0.69 3.42 9.49
C GLY A 412 0.36 1.98 9.10
N MET A 413 1.27 1.05 9.34
CA MET A 413 1.10 -0.36 8.96
C MET A 413 0.24 -1.18 9.92
N ILE A 414 -0.11 -0.66 11.11
CA ILE A 414 -0.91 -1.41 12.10
C ILE A 414 -2.24 -1.88 11.50
N PHE A 415 -3.09 -0.97 11.01
CA PHE A 415 -4.42 -1.37 10.55
C PHE A 415 -4.41 -2.29 9.30
N PRO A 416 -3.60 -2.07 8.24
CA PRO A 416 -3.63 -2.97 7.09
C PRO A 416 -3.05 -4.34 7.43
N LEU A 417 -2.03 -4.42 8.31
CA LEU A 417 -1.50 -5.70 8.78
C LEU A 417 -2.50 -6.46 9.65
N VAL A 418 -3.27 -5.77 10.49
CA VAL A 418 -4.34 -6.40 11.28
C VAL A 418 -5.41 -6.98 10.36
N ILE A 419 -5.92 -6.21 9.39
CA ILE A 419 -6.95 -6.69 8.44
C ILE A 419 -6.43 -7.87 7.62
N TYR A 420 -5.23 -7.74 7.05
CA TYR A 420 -4.60 -8.80 6.27
C TYR A 420 -4.31 -10.04 7.13
N GLY A 421 -3.84 -9.86 8.36
CA GLY A 421 -3.57 -10.91 9.34
C GLY A 421 -4.81 -11.69 9.73
N LEU A 422 -5.92 -11.01 10.02
CA LEU A 422 -7.22 -11.65 10.29
C LEU A 422 -7.71 -12.47 9.08
N SER A 423 -7.60 -11.91 7.87
CA SER A 423 -7.91 -12.64 6.64
C SER A 423 -6.97 -13.86 6.46
N ALA A 424 -5.69 -13.75 6.82
CA ALA A 424 -4.74 -14.86 6.74
C ALA A 424 -5.07 -15.99 7.72
N ILE A 425 -5.41 -15.65 8.97
CA ILE A 425 -5.84 -16.63 9.99
C ILE A 425 -7.11 -17.34 9.53
N TYR A 426 -8.11 -16.61 9.04
CA TYR A 426 -9.36 -17.18 8.54
C TYR A 426 -9.11 -18.23 7.44
N ARG A 427 -8.15 -17.98 6.53
CA ARG A 427 -7.80 -18.91 5.45
C ARG A 427 -7.12 -20.20 5.92
N LEU A 428 -6.59 -20.26 7.14
CA LEU A 428 -6.00 -21.51 7.65
C LEU A 428 -7.03 -22.63 7.73
N ARG A 429 -8.33 -22.31 7.82
CA ARG A 429 -9.43 -23.30 7.75
C ARG A 429 -9.37 -24.16 6.49
N ALA A 430 -8.86 -23.62 5.38
CA ALA A 430 -8.79 -24.34 4.11
C ALA A 430 -7.92 -25.61 4.18
N PHE A 431 -6.90 -25.62 5.04
CA PHE A 431 -6.05 -26.79 5.25
C PHE A 431 -6.81 -27.96 5.92
N PHE A 432 -7.96 -27.69 6.53
CA PHE A 432 -8.83 -28.69 7.15
C PHE A 432 -10.02 -29.09 6.26
N ASN A 433 -10.23 -28.40 5.12
CA ASN A 433 -11.30 -28.69 4.16
C ASN A 433 -10.83 -29.72 3.13
N ALA A 434 -10.58 -30.96 3.58
CA ALA A 434 -10.09 -32.04 2.76
C ALA A 434 -11.21 -32.95 2.22
N TYR A 435 -11.14 -33.29 0.94
CA TYR A 435 -12.10 -34.13 0.25
C TYR A 435 -11.38 -35.17 -0.61
N LYS A 436 -11.80 -36.44 -0.54
CA LYS A 436 -11.37 -37.47 -1.49
C LYS A 436 -12.21 -37.34 -2.76
N ALA A 437 -11.60 -36.81 -3.80
CA ALA A 437 -12.28 -36.50 -5.05
C ALA A 437 -12.05 -37.60 -6.07
N ASN A 438 -13.12 -37.98 -6.76
CA ASN A 438 -13.04 -38.79 -7.96
C ASN A 438 -12.50 -37.93 -9.10
N PHE A 439 -11.74 -38.53 -10.01
CA PHE A 439 -11.24 -37.83 -11.17
C PHE A 439 -11.37 -38.65 -12.46
N GLU A 440 -11.35 -37.94 -13.58
CA GLU A 440 -11.28 -38.50 -14.90
C GLU A 440 -10.28 -37.72 -15.74
N ILE A 441 -9.36 -38.43 -16.37
CA ILE A 441 -8.40 -37.83 -17.31
C ILE A 441 -9.01 -37.88 -18.70
N GLN A 442 -9.05 -36.74 -19.36
CA GLN A 442 -9.54 -36.63 -20.72
C GLN A 442 -8.44 -36.17 -21.67
N GLY A 443 -8.07 -37.05 -22.60
CA GLY A 443 -6.94 -36.82 -23.49
C GLY A 443 -5.60 -36.73 -22.73
N GLU A 444 -4.67 -35.93 -23.27
CA GLU A 444 -3.32 -35.82 -22.72
C GLU A 444 -3.16 -34.72 -21.67
N ASP A 445 -3.99 -33.67 -21.73
CA ASP A 445 -3.77 -32.37 -21.09
C ASP A 445 -4.92 -31.90 -20.18
N ASN A 446 -5.95 -32.72 -19.91
CA ASN A 446 -7.11 -32.32 -19.12
C ASN A 446 -7.47 -33.35 -18.05
N ILE A 447 -7.86 -32.85 -16.87
CA ILE A 447 -8.36 -33.66 -15.76
C ILE A 447 -9.58 -32.99 -15.13
N ASN A 448 -10.63 -33.78 -14.92
CA ASN A 448 -11.85 -33.36 -14.25
C ASN A 448 -11.89 -33.99 -12.86
N PHE A 449 -12.22 -33.19 -11.84
CA PHE A 449 -12.46 -33.66 -10.47
C PHE A 449 -13.93 -33.48 -10.11
N ILE A 450 -14.47 -34.43 -9.38
CA ILE A 450 -15.81 -34.35 -8.76
C ILE A 450 -15.63 -34.60 -7.26
N LEU A 451 -16.03 -33.63 -6.45
CA LEU A 451 -16.00 -33.76 -4.99
C LEU A 451 -17.08 -34.74 -4.52
N PRO A 452 -16.87 -35.44 -3.38
CA PRO A 452 -17.87 -36.34 -2.85
C PRO A 452 -19.11 -35.57 -2.38
N SER A 453 -20.27 -36.20 -2.49
CA SER A 453 -21.56 -35.65 -2.09
C SER A 453 -21.68 -35.61 -0.56
N THR A 454 -21.43 -34.45 0.03
CA THR A 454 -21.45 -34.18 1.47
C THR A 454 -22.44 -33.07 1.78
N ALA A 455 -22.82 -32.86 3.05
CA ALA A 455 -23.68 -31.74 3.43
C ALA A 455 -23.11 -30.38 2.95
N GLN A 456 -21.79 -30.21 3.02
CA GLN A 456 -21.12 -28.98 2.61
C GLN A 456 -21.07 -28.80 1.09
N THR A 457 -20.74 -29.84 0.32
CA THR A 457 -20.68 -29.75 -1.15
C THR A 457 -22.07 -29.62 -1.77
N LYS A 458 -23.09 -30.28 -1.20
CA LYS A 458 -24.52 -30.04 -1.52
C LYS A 458 -24.93 -28.61 -1.23
N HIS A 459 -24.49 -28.05 -0.11
CA HIS A 459 -24.77 -26.66 0.22
C HIS A 459 -24.15 -25.72 -0.82
N TRP A 460 -22.88 -25.92 -1.18
CA TRP A 460 -22.23 -25.12 -2.23
C TRP A 460 -22.91 -25.23 -3.58
N ALA A 461 -23.27 -26.44 -4.01
CA ALA A 461 -24.00 -26.67 -5.27
C ALA A 461 -25.31 -25.86 -5.35
N LYS A 462 -25.95 -25.60 -4.21
CA LYS A 462 -27.21 -24.84 -4.12
C LYS A 462 -27.04 -23.34 -3.92
N THR A 463 -25.94 -22.90 -3.30
CA THR A 463 -25.83 -21.51 -2.77
C THR A 463 -24.65 -20.72 -3.32
N MET A 464 -23.71 -21.33 -4.03
CA MET A 464 -22.61 -20.59 -4.62
C MET A 464 -23.10 -19.69 -5.75
N ASN A 465 -22.43 -18.56 -5.97
CA ASN A 465 -22.75 -17.71 -7.11
C ASN A 465 -22.31 -18.41 -8.41
N PRO A 466 -23.00 -18.17 -9.53
CA PRO A 466 -22.47 -18.50 -10.84
C PRO A 466 -21.06 -17.93 -11.04
N CYS A 467 -20.23 -18.60 -11.84
CA CYS A 467 -18.82 -18.21 -12.05
C CYS A 467 -17.96 -18.20 -10.76
N SER A 468 -18.39 -18.90 -9.69
CA SER A 468 -17.56 -19.10 -8.51
C SER A 468 -16.31 -19.94 -8.83
N PHE A 469 -15.24 -19.72 -8.07
CA PHE A 469 -14.02 -20.50 -8.11
C PHE A 469 -13.54 -20.82 -6.69
N PHE A 470 -12.67 -21.82 -6.59
CA PHE A 470 -12.04 -22.23 -5.35
C PHE A 470 -10.53 -22.26 -5.54
N TRP A 471 -9.79 -21.98 -4.48
CA TRP A 471 -8.37 -22.35 -4.44
C TRP A 471 -8.28 -23.82 -4.06
N VAL A 472 -7.60 -24.59 -4.90
CA VAL A 472 -7.42 -26.02 -4.73
C VAL A 472 -5.95 -26.31 -4.46
N CYS A 473 -5.69 -27.15 -3.48
CA CYS A 473 -4.39 -27.73 -3.19
C CYS A 473 -4.52 -29.25 -3.24
N VAL A 474 -3.55 -29.93 -3.87
CA VAL A 474 -3.52 -31.39 -3.99
C VAL A 474 -2.25 -31.88 -3.31
N PRO A 475 -2.33 -32.35 -2.04
CA PRO A 475 -1.14 -32.66 -1.23
C PRO A 475 -0.21 -33.72 -1.80
N SER A 476 -0.69 -34.61 -2.68
CA SER A 476 0.14 -35.59 -3.39
C SER A 476 1.05 -34.95 -4.45
N VAL A 477 0.72 -33.75 -4.92
CA VAL A 477 1.54 -32.94 -5.84
C VAL A 477 2.37 -31.93 -5.05
N SER A 478 1.72 -31.14 -4.19
CA SER A 478 2.37 -30.14 -3.35
C SER A 478 1.47 -29.78 -2.17
N LYS A 479 2.06 -29.70 -0.97
CA LYS A 479 1.35 -29.31 0.26
C LYS A 479 1.19 -27.79 0.41
N LEU A 480 1.88 -27.01 -0.42
CA LEU A 480 1.99 -25.55 -0.29
C LEU A 480 1.44 -24.79 -1.50
N GLU A 481 1.29 -25.45 -2.65
CA GLU A 481 0.74 -24.85 -3.86
C GLU A 481 -0.78 -24.84 -3.80
N TRP A 482 -1.35 -23.63 -3.88
CA TRP A 482 -2.78 -23.41 -3.99
C TRP A 482 -3.03 -22.70 -5.31
N HIS A 483 -3.93 -23.25 -6.13
CA HIS A 483 -4.26 -22.69 -7.44
C HIS A 483 -5.77 -22.48 -7.58
N PRO A 484 -6.22 -21.34 -8.11
CA PRO A 484 -7.64 -21.07 -8.31
C PRO A 484 -8.21 -21.78 -9.55
N PHE A 485 -9.35 -22.45 -9.39
CA PHE A 485 -10.10 -23.12 -10.46
C PHE A 485 -11.59 -22.84 -10.33
N SER A 486 -12.26 -22.55 -11.45
CA SER A 486 -13.71 -22.39 -11.49
C SER A 486 -14.40 -23.65 -11.02
N ALA A 487 -15.35 -23.49 -10.10
CA ALA A 487 -16.22 -24.57 -9.65
C ALA A 487 -17.38 -24.72 -10.63
N ILE A 488 -17.77 -25.97 -10.86
CA ILE A 488 -18.88 -26.34 -11.71
C ILE A 488 -19.84 -27.15 -10.85
N VAL A 489 -21.08 -26.72 -10.69
CA VAL A 489 -22.14 -27.58 -10.11
C VAL A 489 -22.26 -28.81 -11.00
N ASN A 490 -22.30 -30.02 -10.45
CA ASN A 490 -22.50 -31.20 -11.29
C ASN A 490 -23.94 -31.26 -11.87
N PRO A 491 -24.18 -32.01 -12.95
CA PRO A 491 -25.52 -32.13 -13.54
C PRO A 491 -26.60 -32.57 -12.55
N GLU A 492 -26.26 -33.43 -11.57
CA GLU A 492 -27.18 -33.92 -10.53
C GLU A 492 -27.42 -32.90 -9.39
N GLN A 493 -26.73 -31.76 -9.40
CA GLN A 493 -26.84 -30.66 -8.42
C GLN A 493 -26.62 -31.07 -6.95
N ASP A 494 -25.84 -32.13 -6.71
CA ASP A 494 -25.58 -32.66 -5.37
C ASP A 494 -24.13 -32.48 -4.92
N THR A 495 -23.25 -31.96 -5.79
CA THR A 495 -21.86 -31.62 -5.47
C THR A 495 -21.29 -30.60 -6.47
N ILE A 496 -19.99 -30.34 -6.38
CA ILE A 496 -19.25 -29.49 -7.31
C ILE A 496 -18.04 -30.25 -7.87
N GLY A 497 -17.57 -29.81 -9.03
CA GLY A 497 -16.37 -30.31 -9.68
C GLY A 497 -15.50 -29.20 -10.25
N PHE A 498 -14.34 -29.61 -10.75
CA PHE A 498 -13.33 -28.74 -11.35
C PHE A 498 -12.85 -29.34 -12.66
N CYS A 499 -12.69 -28.51 -13.68
CA CYS A 499 -12.10 -28.90 -14.96
C CYS A 499 -10.76 -28.18 -15.12
N MET A 500 -9.66 -28.95 -15.14
CA MET A 500 -8.29 -28.42 -15.07
C MET A 500 -7.50 -28.82 -16.31
N LYS A 501 -6.94 -27.82 -17.00
CA LYS A 501 -6.14 -28.02 -18.21
C LYS A 501 -4.66 -27.72 -17.93
N ALA A 502 -3.78 -28.65 -18.31
CA ALA A 502 -2.34 -28.45 -18.30
C ALA A 502 -1.91 -27.41 -19.35
N LYS A 503 -1.25 -26.34 -18.89
CA LYS A 503 -0.75 -25.27 -19.78
C LYS A 503 0.64 -25.58 -20.35
N THR A 504 1.55 -26.06 -19.51
CA THR A 504 2.96 -26.33 -19.86
C THR A 504 3.48 -27.53 -19.09
N LYS A 505 4.44 -28.24 -19.67
CA LYS A 505 5.17 -29.31 -18.97
C LYS A 505 5.79 -28.78 -17.67
N GLY A 506 5.73 -29.58 -16.61
CA GLY A 506 6.25 -29.23 -15.28
C GLY A 506 5.38 -28.28 -14.46
N SER A 507 4.28 -27.75 -15.01
CA SER A 507 3.30 -26.95 -14.25
C SER A 507 2.59 -27.79 -13.18
N PHE A 508 2.02 -27.14 -12.16
CA PHE A 508 1.17 -27.80 -11.15
C PHE A 508 0.13 -28.75 -11.77
N THR A 509 -0.61 -28.29 -12.78
CA THR A 509 -1.63 -29.10 -13.47
C THR A 509 -1.05 -30.27 -14.26
N ASP A 510 0.16 -30.15 -14.80
CA ASP A 510 0.84 -31.25 -15.50
C ASP A 510 1.30 -32.33 -14.49
N LYS A 511 1.90 -31.90 -13.37
CA LYS A 511 2.24 -32.79 -12.25
C LYS A 511 1.00 -33.47 -11.67
N LEU A 512 -0.13 -32.77 -11.62
CA LEU A 512 -1.42 -33.31 -11.17
C LEU A 512 -1.92 -34.44 -12.07
N ILE A 513 -1.87 -34.26 -13.39
CA ILE A 513 -2.23 -35.31 -14.35
C ILE A 513 -1.29 -36.52 -14.18
N GLN A 514 0.02 -36.30 -14.00
CA GLN A 514 0.97 -37.39 -13.76
C GLN A 514 0.67 -38.15 -12.45
N ALA A 515 0.37 -37.43 -11.36
CA ALA A 515 -0.02 -38.03 -10.09
C ALA A 515 -1.32 -38.84 -10.19
N ALA A 516 -2.30 -38.33 -10.95
CA ALA A 516 -3.56 -39.02 -11.22
C ALA A 516 -3.37 -40.28 -12.08
N ARG A 517 -2.47 -40.27 -13.07
CA ARG A 517 -2.11 -41.48 -13.83
C ARG A 517 -1.42 -42.51 -12.93
N ALA A 518 -0.60 -42.06 -11.98
CA ALA A 518 0.11 -42.94 -11.06
C ALA A 518 -0.77 -43.53 -9.95
N SER A 519 -1.95 -42.96 -9.68
CA SER A 519 -2.86 -43.46 -8.63
C SER A 519 -3.77 -44.62 -9.08
N ASP A 520 -3.64 -45.07 -10.33
CA ASP A 520 -4.37 -46.20 -10.93
C ASP A 520 -5.90 -46.13 -10.69
N GLY A 521 -6.46 -44.94 -10.85
CA GLY A 521 -7.90 -44.67 -10.66
C GLY A 521 -8.33 -44.48 -9.19
N SER A 522 -7.42 -44.59 -8.22
CA SER A 522 -7.72 -44.29 -6.81
C SER A 522 -7.96 -42.79 -6.60
N GLU A 523 -8.94 -42.42 -5.77
CA GLU A 523 -9.28 -41.03 -5.44
C GLU A 523 -8.06 -40.19 -5.00
N LEU A 524 -8.05 -38.91 -5.37
CA LEU A 524 -7.04 -37.95 -4.87
C LEU A 524 -7.63 -37.04 -3.81
N THR A 525 -6.83 -36.69 -2.80
CA THR A 525 -7.25 -35.73 -1.78
C THR A 525 -7.08 -34.31 -2.29
N LEU A 526 -8.16 -33.53 -2.28
CA LEU A 526 -8.20 -32.10 -2.58
C LEU A 526 -8.47 -31.32 -1.30
N LEU A 527 -7.66 -30.29 -1.03
CA LEU A 527 -7.96 -29.25 -0.05
C LEU A 527 -8.58 -28.07 -0.81
N VAL A 528 -9.70 -27.54 -0.33
CA VAL A 528 -10.44 -26.47 -1.03
C VAL A 528 -10.71 -25.25 -0.15
N ASP A 529 -10.49 -24.06 -0.70
CA ASP A 529 -10.82 -22.76 -0.10
C ASP A 529 -11.78 -21.99 -1.01
N GLY A 530 -12.97 -21.69 -0.52
CA GLY A 530 -14.01 -20.97 -1.26
C GLY A 530 -15.41 -21.21 -0.67
N PRO A 531 -16.47 -20.89 -1.43
CA PRO A 531 -16.46 -20.31 -2.77
C PRO A 531 -16.04 -18.84 -2.78
N TYR A 532 -15.36 -18.43 -3.85
CA TYR A 532 -15.04 -17.04 -4.19
C TYR A 532 -15.63 -16.68 -5.55
N GLY A 533 -15.95 -15.41 -5.79
CA GLY A 533 -16.40 -14.96 -7.09
C GLY A 533 -17.88 -14.58 -7.08
N ASN A 534 -18.18 -13.57 -7.89
CA ASN A 534 -19.53 -13.06 -8.09
C ASN A 534 -19.56 -12.36 -9.47
N PRO A 535 -20.51 -12.69 -10.36
CA PRO A 535 -20.65 -12.00 -11.63
C PRO A 535 -20.91 -10.52 -11.39
N SER A 536 -20.40 -9.67 -12.28
CA SER A 536 -20.63 -8.21 -12.19
C SER A 536 -22.02 -7.77 -12.64
N VAL A 537 -22.82 -8.72 -13.14
CA VAL A 537 -24.20 -8.51 -13.58
C VAL A 537 -25.11 -9.38 -12.72
N ASP A 538 -26.25 -8.83 -12.34
CA ASP A 538 -27.25 -9.56 -11.57
C ASP A 538 -28.09 -10.42 -12.52
N ILE A 539 -27.67 -11.67 -12.70
CA ILE A 539 -28.24 -12.62 -13.65
C ILE A 539 -29.76 -12.81 -13.42
N ALA A 540 -30.25 -12.61 -12.19
CA ALA A 540 -31.66 -12.74 -11.86
C ALA A 540 -32.57 -11.76 -12.64
N LYS A 541 -32.04 -10.61 -13.08
CA LYS A 541 -32.82 -9.54 -13.74
C LYS A 541 -33.07 -9.73 -15.23
N TYR A 542 -32.42 -10.71 -15.87
CA TYR A 542 -32.47 -10.90 -17.32
C TYR A 542 -33.35 -12.10 -17.70
N ASP A 543 -34.07 -11.96 -18.82
CA ASP A 543 -34.89 -13.01 -19.44
C ASP A 543 -34.03 -13.90 -20.35
N HIS A 544 -32.99 -13.32 -20.95
CA HIS A 544 -32.12 -13.97 -21.93
C HIS A 544 -30.65 -13.77 -21.58
N ILE A 545 -29.88 -14.85 -21.49
CA ILE A 545 -28.47 -14.84 -21.12
C ILE A 545 -27.66 -15.44 -22.27
N VAL A 546 -26.71 -14.67 -22.79
CA VAL A 546 -25.79 -15.12 -23.84
C VAL A 546 -24.41 -15.40 -23.25
N LEU A 547 -23.94 -16.64 -23.39
CA LEU A 547 -22.65 -17.10 -22.87
C LEU A 547 -21.67 -17.29 -24.02
N ILE A 548 -20.59 -16.49 -24.04
CA ILE A 548 -19.54 -16.55 -25.07
C ILE A 548 -18.27 -17.15 -24.44
N CYS A 549 -17.93 -18.37 -24.84
CA CYS A 549 -16.86 -19.14 -24.22
C CYS A 549 -15.75 -19.48 -25.22
N GLY A 550 -14.49 -19.41 -24.80
CA GLY A 550 -13.34 -19.82 -25.59
C GLY A 550 -12.41 -20.79 -24.85
N GLY A 551 -12.19 -21.98 -25.41
CA GLY A 551 -11.34 -23.01 -24.81
C GLY A 551 -11.83 -23.41 -23.40
N ILE A 552 -10.93 -23.43 -22.41
CA ILE A 552 -11.27 -23.75 -21.01
C ILE A 552 -12.15 -22.67 -20.34
N GLY A 553 -12.35 -21.52 -20.99
CA GLY A 553 -13.24 -20.46 -20.52
C GLY A 553 -14.72 -20.85 -20.42
N VAL A 554 -15.10 -22.04 -20.88
CA VAL A 554 -16.45 -22.60 -20.67
C VAL A 554 -16.74 -22.89 -19.20
N THR A 555 -15.72 -23.23 -18.41
CA THR A 555 -15.85 -23.72 -17.02
C THR A 555 -16.70 -22.84 -16.10
N PRO A 556 -16.50 -21.50 -16.00
CA PRO A 556 -17.36 -20.64 -15.18
C PRO A 556 -18.81 -20.57 -15.66
N MET A 557 -19.06 -20.85 -16.94
CA MET A 557 -20.39 -20.79 -17.55
C MET A 557 -21.18 -22.09 -17.33
N LEU A 558 -20.50 -23.22 -17.17
CA LEU A 558 -21.14 -24.50 -16.84
C LEU A 558 -21.82 -24.47 -15.48
N SER A 559 -21.28 -23.76 -14.49
CA SER A 559 -21.95 -23.60 -13.19
C SER A 559 -23.32 -22.96 -13.36
N LEU A 560 -23.38 -21.83 -14.09
CA LEU A 560 -24.64 -21.13 -14.35
C LEU A 560 -25.64 -22.03 -15.09
N MET A 561 -25.16 -22.79 -16.07
CA MET A 561 -25.98 -23.72 -16.84
C MET A 561 -26.57 -24.79 -15.92
N ASN A 562 -25.75 -25.41 -15.07
CA ASN A 562 -26.15 -26.53 -14.23
C ASN A 562 -27.05 -26.11 -13.05
N GLU A 563 -26.84 -24.92 -12.47
CA GLU A 563 -27.71 -24.34 -11.42
C GLU A 563 -29.15 -24.04 -11.90
N THR A 564 -29.39 -24.07 -13.22
CA THR A 564 -30.69 -23.79 -13.82
C THR A 564 -31.41 -25.04 -14.34
N ARG A 565 -30.83 -26.24 -14.22
CA ARG A 565 -31.35 -27.51 -14.78
C ARG A 565 -32.78 -27.85 -14.34
N ASP A 566 -33.04 -27.84 -13.04
CA ASP A 566 -34.27 -28.43 -12.47
C ASP A 566 -35.14 -27.42 -11.71
N LYS A 567 -35.05 -26.12 -12.02
CA LYS A 567 -35.94 -25.11 -11.43
C LYS A 567 -37.33 -25.23 -12.08
N ALA A 568 -38.11 -26.18 -11.59
CA ALA A 568 -39.43 -26.57 -12.10
C ALA A 568 -40.62 -25.79 -11.52
N ASP A 569 -40.41 -24.77 -10.67
CA ASP A 569 -41.49 -24.20 -9.87
C ASP A 569 -41.74 -22.72 -10.18
N GLY A 570 -42.84 -22.44 -10.89
CA GLY A 570 -43.55 -21.16 -10.99
C GLY A 570 -42.82 -19.93 -11.53
N THR A 571 -41.50 -19.99 -11.75
CA THR A 571 -40.67 -18.88 -12.22
C THR A 571 -40.43 -19.00 -13.72
N ARG A 572 -40.53 -17.88 -14.46
CA ARG A 572 -40.29 -17.84 -15.91
C ARG A 572 -38.87 -18.36 -16.20
N GLN A 573 -38.78 -19.51 -16.85
CA GLN A 573 -37.50 -20.15 -17.17
C GLN A 573 -36.68 -19.22 -18.08
N LYS A 574 -35.46 -18.90 -17.67
CA LYS A 574 -34.54 -18.01 -18.39
C LYS A 574 -34.07 -18.69 -19.67
N LYS A 575 -34.06 -17.97 -20.78
CA LYS A 575 -33.47 -18.47 -22.02
C LYS A 575 -31.95 -18.33 -21.95
N ILE A 576 -31.22 -19.43 -22.07
CA ILE A 576 -29.75 -19.42 -22.06
C ILE A 576 -29.26 -19.88 -23.43
N GLU A 577 -28.42 -19.07 -24.07
CA GLU A 577 -27.73 -19.42 -25.31
C GLU A 577 -26.22 -19.44 -25.05
N MET A 578 -25.58 -20.59 -25.28
CA MET A 578 -24.13 -20.73 -25.13
C MET A 578 -23.47 -20.92 -26.49
N HIS A 579 -22.48 -20.08 -26.78
CA HIS A 579 -21.58 -20.21 -27.91
C HIS A 579 -20.19 -20.57 -27.41
N TRP A 580 -19.75 -21.80 -27.66
CA TRP A 580 -18.44 -22.27 -27.21
C TRP A 580 -17.51 -22.55 -28.38
N VAL A 581 -16.40 -21.82 -28.39
CA VAL A 581 -15.37 -21.87 -29.42
C VAL A 581 -14.15 -22.64 -28.91
N VAL A 582 -13.78 -23.70 -29.61
CA VAL A 582 -12.57 -24.48 -29.36
C VAL A 582 -11.64 -24.48 -30.56
N ARG A 583 -10.40 -24.95 -30.36
CA ARG A 583 -9.46 -25.16 -31.47
C ARG A 583 -9.79 -26.48 -32.16
N ASP A 584 -9.60 -27.58 -31.44
CA ASP A 584 -9.84 -28.94 -31.91
C ASP A 584 -11.24 -29.42 -31.47
N PRO A 585 -12.03 -30.09 -32.33
CA PRO A 585 -13.32 -30.69 -31.94
C PRO A 585 -13.27 -31.55 -30.66
N LYS A 586 -12.15 -32.26 -30.40
CA LYS A 586 -11.97 -33.06 -29.19
C LYS A 586 -11.97 -32.24 -27.90
N ASP A 587 -11.63 -30.95 -27.98
CA ASP A 587 -11.68 -30.05 -26.82
C ASP A 587 -13.12 -29.84 -26.31
N LEU A 588 -14.16 -30.09 -27.15
CA LEU A 588 -15.57 -30.03 -26.73
C LEU A 588 -15.91 -31.09 -25.69
N LEU A 589 -15.14 -32.17 -25.64
CA LEU A 589 -15.33 -33.24 -24.67
C LEU A 589 -14.70 -32.90 -23.33
N LYS A 590 -13.77 -31.93 -23.22
CA LYS A 590 -12.95 -31.73 -22.00
C LYS A 590 -13.72 -31.55 -20.69
N ALA A 591 -14.97 -31.11 -20.73
CA ALA A 591 -15.82 -30.97 -19.55
C ALA A 591 -16.99 -31.99 -19.51
N ASP A 592 -16.87 -33.12 -20.22
CA ASP A 592 -17.98 -34.02 -20.57
C ASP A 592 -18.91 -34.34 -19.40
N ARG A 593 -18.36 -34.96 -18.34
CA ARG A 593 -19.11 -35.35 -17.14
C ARG A 593 -19.73 -34.19 -16.35
N LEU A 594 -19.16 -33.01 -16.47
CA LEU A 594 -19.63 -31.81 -15.78
C LEU A 594 -20.63 -31.03 -16.63
N MET A 595 -20.84 -31.42 -17.89
CA MET A 595 -21.61 -30.67 -18.87
C MET A 595 -22.82 -31.45 -19.39
N TYR A 596 -22.68 -32.75 -19.66
CA TYR A 596 -23.73 -33.57 -20.25
C TYR A 596 -24.51 -34.39 -19.20
N PRO A 597 -25.78 -34.73 -19.47
CA PRO A 597 -26.58 -34.32 -20.63
C PRO A 597 -26.86 -32.81 -20.62
N LEU A 598 -27.17 -32.19 -21.76
CA LEU A 598 -27.46 -30.75 -21.79
C LEU A 598 -28.86 -30.45 -21.19
N PRO A 599 -29.05 -29.33 -20.45
CA PRO A 599 -30.38 -28.95 -19.98
C PRO A 599 -31.28 -28.55 -21.15
N HIS A 600 -32.56 -28.95 -21.11
CA HIS A 600 -33.51 -28.73 -22.21
C HIS A 600 -33.75 -27.25 -22.58
N HIS A 601 -33.62 -26.32 -21.63
CA HIS A 601 -33.83 -24.88 -21.85
C HIS A 601 -32.60 -24.14 -22.34
N VAL A 602 -31.46 -24.82 -22.51
CA VAL A 602 -30.19 -24.22 -22.89
C VAL A 602 -29.87 -24.57 -24.34
N GLN A 603 -29.71 -23.54 -25.18
CA GLN A 603 -29.32 -23.70 -26.57
C GLN A 603 -27.81 -23.58 -26.69
N CYS A 604 -27.14 -24.68 -27.02
CA CYS A 604 -25.69 -24.71 -27.19
C CYS A 604 -25.31 -24.74 -28.68
N LYS A 605 -24.42 -23.85 -29.08
CA LYS A 605 -23.77 -23.82 -30.40
C LYS A 605 -22.27 -23.97 -30.24
N PHE A 606 -21.72 -25.02 -30.84
CA PHE A 606 -20.31 -25.37 -30.75
C PHE A 606 -19.57 -25.00 -32.02
N TYR A 607 -18.34 -24.49 -31.88
CA TYR A 607 -17.50 -24.05 -32.99
C TYR A 607 -16.10 -24.63 -32.86
N ALA A 608 -15.59 -25.25 -33.93
CA ALA A 608 -14.22 -25.74 -34.03
C ALA A 608 -13.43 -24.90 -35.04
N SER A 609 -12.56 -24.04 -34.52
CA SER A 609 -11.87 -23.03 -35.33
C SER A 609 -10.80 -23.59 -36.27
N THR A 610 -10.30 -24.81 -36.05
CA THR A 610 -9.36 -25.48 -36.97
C THR A 610 -10.02 -26.53 -37.86
N SER A 611 -11.31 -26.80 -37.70
CA SER A 611 -12.01 -27.72 -38.60
C SER A 611 -12.20 -27.07 -39.97
N SER A 612 -12.20 -27.88 -41.04
CA SER A 612 -12.54 -27.43 -42.39
C SER A 612 -14.04 -27.49 -42.66
N ALA A 613 -14.77 -28.40 -42.01
CA ALA A 613 -16.20 -28.63 -42.23
C ALA A 613 -16.96 -28.87 -40.91
N PRO A 614 -18.28 -28.59 -40.87
CA PRO A 614 -19.15 -29.01 -39.77
C PRO A 614 -19.18 -30.53 -39.62
N SER A 615 -19.22 -31.03 -38.39
CA SER A 615 -19.30 -32.47 -38.09
C SER A 615 -19.81 -32.67 -36.65
N ALA A 616 -19.63 -33.87 -36.08
CA ALA A 616 -20.01 -34.19 -34.71
C ALA A 616 -18.91 -34.96 -33.97
N VAL A 617 -18.87 -34.83 -32.66
CA VAL A 617 -18.10 -35.69 -31.75
C VAL A 617 -19.06 -36.44 -30.82
N LEU A 618 -18.70 -37.65 -30.40
CA LEU A 618 -19.52 -38.46 -29.50
C LEU A 618 -19.10 -38.19 -28.05
N SER A 619 -20.05 -37.81 -27.18
CA SER A 619 -19.82 -37.68 -25.74
C SER A 619 -19.76 -39.06 -25.07
N ALA A 620 -19.26 -39.13 -23.83
CA ALA A 620 -19.29 -40.34 -23.02
C ALA A 620 -20.73 -40.75 -22.63
N SER A 621 -21.68 -39.81 -22.63
CA SER A 621 -23.11 -40.10 -22.48
C SER A 621 -23.76 -40.68 -23.75
N GLY A 622 -23.02 -40.78 -24.86
CA GLY A 622 -23.51 -41.29 -26.15
C GLY A 622 -24.23 -40.25 -27.00
N GLU A 623 -24.20 -38.97 -26.63
CA GLU A 623 -24.80 -37.88 -27.40
C GLU A 623 -23.87 -37.41 -28.52
N HIS A 624 -24.42 -37.18 -29.72
CA HIS A 624 -23.66 -36.57 -30.82
C HIS A 624 -23.65 -35.04 -30.67
N VAL A 625 -22.49 -34.50 -30.29
CA VAL A 625 -22.24 -33.07 -30.14
C VAL A 625 -21.87 -32.49 -31.50
N GLN A 626 -22.84 -31.87 -32.16
CA GLN A 626 -22.63 -31.23 -33.46
C GLN A 626 -21.88 -29.90 -33.32
N TYR A 627 -20.94 -29.63 -34.22
CA TYR A 627 -20.19 -28.38 -34.24
C TYR A 627 -20.09 -27.77 -35.65
N SER A 628 -20.02 -26.44 -35.69
CA SER A 628 -19.76 -25.67 -36.90
C SER A 628 -18.26 -25.43 -37.10
N SER A 629 -17.84 -25.33 -38.36
CA SER A 629 -16.48 -24.95 -38.73
C SER A 629 -16.26 -23.44 -38.53
N GLY A 630 -15.07 -23.05 -38.08
CA GLY A 630 -14.66 -21.64 -37.99
C GLY A 630 -15.00 -20.94 -36.68
N LYS A 631 -15.22 -19.63 -36.74
CA LYS A 631 -15.55 -18.78 -35.58
C LYS A 631 -16.98 -18.24 -35.70
N PRO A 632 -17.66 -18.00 -34.57
CA PRO A 632 -18.96 -17.33 -34.58
C PRO A 632 -18.85 -15.91 -35.14
N ILE A 633 -19.90 -15.48 -35.86
CA ILE A 633 -20.07 -14.09 -36.28
C ILE A 633 -20.77 -13.34 -35.14
N MET A 634 -20.03 -12.49 -34.43
CA MET A 634 -20.53 -11.87 -33.19
C MET A 634 -21.75 -10.96 -33.42
N GLU A 635 -21.84 -10.33 -34.58
CA GLU A 635 -22.97 -9.48 -34.99
C GLU A 635 -24.29 -10.26 -35.15
N GLU A 636 -24.22 -11.51 -35.62
CA GLU A 636 -25.39 -12.38 -35.70
C GLU A 636 -25.86 -12.85 -34.32
N ILE A 637 -24.93 -12.95 -33.36
CA ILE A 637 -25.22 -13.41 -32.01
C ILE A 637 -25.77 -12.25 -31.17
N ILE A 638 -25.14 -11.08 -31.25
CA ILE A 638 -25.41 -9.91 -30.41
C ILE A 638 -25.91 -8.77 -31.29
N ASN A 639 -27.23 -8.67 -31.46
CA ASN A 639 -27.90 -7.60 -32.22
C ASN A 639 -29.27 -7.24 -31.61
N ASN A 640 -29.78 -6.06 -31.98
CA ASN A 640 -31.05 -5.53 -31.45
C ASN A 640 -32.28 -6.38 -31.81
N GLU A 641 -32.30 -6.98 -33.00
CA GLU A 641 -33.47 -7.73 -33.49
C GLU A 641 -33.77 -8.95 -32.62
N ARG A 642 -32.72 -9.64 -32.13
CA ARG A 642 -32.85 -10.85 -31.31
C ARG A 642 -33.34 -10.60 -29.88
N PHE A 643 -33.15 -9.40 -29.35
CA PHE A 643 -33.46 -9.07 -27.95
C PHE A 643 -34.60 -8.06 -27.81
N LEU A 644 -35.34 -7.77 -28.89
CA LEU A 644 -36.47 -6.85 -28.86
C LEU A 644 -37.50 -7.27 -27.81
N GLY A 645 -37.78 -6.40 -26.84
CA GLY A 645 -38.73 -6.65 -25.77
C GLY A 645 -38.26 -7.62 -24.67
N GLN A 646 -36.97 -8.00 -24.64
CA GLN A 646 -36.38 -8.86 -23.61
C GLN A 646 -35.24 -8.14 -22.88
N LYS A 647 -35.10 -8.37 -21.58
CA LYS A 647 -33.88 -7.96 -20.87
C LYS A 647 -32.80 -9.00 -21.09
N ALA A 648 -31.73 -8.64 -21.79
CA ALA A 648 -30.64 -9.55 -22.12
C ALA A 648 -29.29 -9.10 -21.53
N CYS A 649 -28.42 -10.06 -21.22
CA CYS A 649 -27.04 -9.80 -20.84
C CYS A 649 -26.08 -10.79 -21.51
N VAL A 650 -24.81 -10.39 -21.58
CA VAL A 650 -23.74 -11.16 -22.21
C VAL A 650 -22.64 -11.44 -21.18
N LEU A 651 -22.31 -12.72 -20.99
CA LEU A 651 -21.16 -13.17 -20.20
C LEU A 651 -20.11 -13.72 -21.17
N ALA A 652 -18.87 -13.27 -21.06
CA ALA A 652 -17.80 -13.74 -21.93
C ALA A 652 -16.55 -14.17 -21.15
N CYS A 653 -16.00 -15.32 -21.53
CA CYS A 653 -14.75 -15.85 -20.99
C CYS A 653 -13.94 -16.56 -22.08
N GLY A 654 -12.70 -16.15 -22.30
CA GLY A 654 -11.86 -16.78 -23.33
C GLY A 654 -10.69 -15.90 -23.76
N PRO A 655 -10.14 -16.14 -24.97
CA PRO A 655 -9.05 -15.35 -25.52
C PRO A 655 -9.41 -13.85 -25.59
N PRO A 656 -8.46 -12.92 -25.37
CA PRO A 656 -8.73 -11.49 -25.31
C PRO A 656 -9.49 -10.94 -26.52
N GLY A 657 -9.18 -11.42 -27.73
CA GLY A 657 -9.86 -10.98 -28.95
C GLY A 657 -11.35 -11.33 -28.97
N LEU A 658 -11.70 -12.57 -28.59
CA LEU A 658 -13.10 -13.04 -28.54
C LEU A 658 -13.91 -12.24 -27.52
N VAL A 659 -13.33 -12.03 -26.34
CA VAL A 659 -13.98 -11.31 -25.24
C VAL A 659 -14.15 -9.83 -25.58
N LEU A 660 -13.15 -9.19 -26.20
CA LEU A 660 -13.23 -7.80 -26.65
C LEU A 660 -14.30 -7.61 -27.72
N GLU A 661 -14.38 -8.52 -28.68
CA GLU A 661 -15.39 -8.49 -29.73
C GLU A 661 -16.80 -8.59 -29.13
N ALA A 662 -17.04 -9.56 -28.25
CA ALA A 662 -18.31 -9.69 -27.53
C ALA A 662 -18.65 -8.44 -26.71
N GLN A 663 -17.67 -7.87 -25.99
CA GLN A 663 -17.84 -6.63 -25.20
C GLN A 663 -18.26 -5.46 -26.08
N ARG A 664 -17.64 -5.32 -27.26
CA ARG A 664 -17.94 -4.25 -28.21
C ARG A 664 -19.36 -4.36 -28.76
N HIS A 665 -19.77 -5.55 -29.21
CA HIS A 665 -21.12 -5.75 -29.75
C HIS A 665 -22.18 -5.58 -28.66
N ALA A 666 -21.94 -6.08 -27.44
CA ALA A 666 -22.82 -5.83 -26.30
C ALA A 666 -22.99 -4.33 -26.03
N ASN A 667 -21.89 -3.56 -26.07
CA ASN A 667 -21.96 -2.11 -25.88
C ASN A 667 -22.73 -1.38 -27.00
N ILE A 668 -22.57 -1.77 -28.26
CA ILE A 668 -23.28 -1.17 -29.41
C ILE A 668 -24.80 -1.36 -29.28
N VAL A 669 -25.22 -2.52 -28.78
CA VAL A 669 -26.63 -2.92 -28.61
C VAL A 669 -27.19 -2.45 -27.26
N GLY A 670 -26.34 -1.91 -26.36
CA GLY A 670 -26.75 -1.47 -25.04
C GLY A 670 -27.05 -2.61 -24.05
N LEU A 671 -26.43 -3.78 -24.23
CA LEU A 671 -26.56 -4.92 -23.33
C LEU A 671 -25.53 -4.86 -22.20
N ASP A 672 -25.94 -5.31 -21.02
CA ASP A 672 -25.03 -5.49 -19.89
C ASP A 672 -24.02 -6.61 -20.17
N PHE A 673 -22.77 -6.36 -19.81
CA PHE A 673 -21.65 -7.24 -20.11
C PHE A 673 -20.88 -7.63 -18.86
N HIS A 674 -20.66 -8.93 -18.69
CA HIS A 674 -19.77 -9.49 -17.69
C HIS A 674 -18.57 -10.16 -18.36
N LYS A 675 -17.38 -9.74 -17.91
CA LYS A 675 -16.10 -10.23 -18.39
C LYS A 675 -15.46 -11.09 -17.33
N GLU A 676 -15.33 -12.38 -17.61
CA GLU A 676 -14.64 -13.31 -16.74
C GLU A 676 -13.18 -13.43 -17.16
N VAL A 677 -12.25 -13.18 -16.22
CA VAL A 677 -10.81 -13.11 -16.51
C VAL A 677 -10.03 -14.03 -15.59
N PHE A 678 -9.36 -15.02 -16.17
CA PHE A 678 -8.35 -15.80 -15.49
C PHE A 678 -7.03 -15.01 -15.43
N LEU A 679 -6.71 -14.45 -14.27
CA LEU A 679 -5.51 -13.64 -14.05
C LEU A 679 -4.24 -14.47 -13.78
N PHE A 680 -4.35 -15.80 -13.79
CA PHE A 680 -3.32 -16.77 -13.39
C PHE A 680 -3.03 -17.80 -14.50
#